data_AF-A0A8I1I6A8-F1
#
_entry.id   AF-A0A8I1I6A8-F1
#
_cell.length_a   1.000
_cell.length_b   1.000
_cell.length_c   1.000
_cell.angle_alpha   90.00
_cell.angle_beta   90.00
_cell.angle_gamma   90.00
#
_symmetry.space_group_name_H-M   'P 1'
#
loop_
_entity.id
_entity.type
_entity.pdbx_description
1 polymer ?
#
loop_
_entity_poly.entity_id
_entity_poly.type
_entity_poly.pdbx_seq_one_letter_code
_entity_poly.pdbx_strand_id
1 'polypeptide(L)'
;MSTIRDPAYITNAGRTMMTAGGEVTYTKAVLYGQDISGLSDSQIKALTSLGNPLREVKIGVSDKQSSDSGSTVILEAVFQNSDLKADLEYKAVGFFARKNDVEQLVIVAVANQGAYLAATNPDGVATDALDLKIAVKIGDATSVTAVVDPAGSVTPATLNSAINNLNHDITAKIDANQDSTAKALDTKADKTAVADQLATKANQSDLDKTNAEVVKKADSADVTAQLDTKADKTDVANSVKQLQAGIDSKADKSVVDAEIAKIDFTPYAKTVDVDSKLSGYTSTADLTKLLNAKANTVDVYSRSELDKKLLEMSADTDGKVNADQVANMIAGKADKTAVDAELAKKDDITDVDAKINSNVTKLNQAINTKANASDVYTKPQIDIAFGQRDTKIGNNTNVINTINEALKSLIPDDTHAPALPAGFDLNNYFVGWRRSVNTTLKNMPFGWLNDTMYFQGTVAGSDGRFELALYIGDGSNTNPKIAYRFYGWGNWKPWVLLADNGDISNLQNQITNATNLANQASQKVDSTLANSFVRKQGMNANGDLVEIRGNAVKQANGGYIFDIWSSDWTASKLKDVLGQLPSKANSSDVSADISNLQSQINSKTSGTIITAYDIASKNPTKETNSYTNKWLVDQNVLSQFADAINSINSTRVPLVNGSGDDDLFAFKTNQIRLYPGNGKNCKNLPPASNTQWFTVQYVFENPNGDGVAIFRSPANEVWMVGNNGGSYTTGWTRLANSGDISNLQNIINQQNQTIQSLTSRLTNAENEINYIKANYVEGRTFPASQEAQANSWENENPQRIAFITK
;
A
#
# COMPACT_ATOMS: atom_id res chain seq x y z
N MET A 1 54.21 -38.10 11.80
CA MET A 1 55.20 -39.20 11.84
C MET A 1 54.57 -40.40 11.17
N SER A 2 55.28 -41.09 10.26
CA SER A 2 54.76 -42.35 9.70
C SER A 2 54.35 -43.26 10.85
N THR A 3 53.19 -43.91 10.77
CA THR A 3 52.68 -44.82 11.81
C THR A 3 53.19 -46.26 11.62
N ILE A 4 53.94 -46.48 10.55
CA ILE A 4 54.54 -47.74 10.12
C ILE A 4 56.03 -47.53 9.84
N ARG A 5 56.85 -48.55 10.11
CA ARG A 5 58.28 -48.60 9.80
C ARG A 5 58.48 -48.99 8.34
N ASP A 6 59.21 -48.16 7.58
CA ASP A 6 59.60 -48.50 6.21
C ASP A 6 60.86 -49.39 6.17
N PRO A 7 60.93 -50.39 5.26
CA PRO A 7 59.90 -50.75 4.27
C PRO A 7 58.86 -51.75 4.79
N ALA A 8 57.66 -51.75 4.19
CA ALA A 8 56.72 -52.88 4.28
C ALA A 8 57.23 -54.09 3.47
N TYR A 9 56.91 -55.30 3.93
CA TYR A 9 57.40 -56.55 3.35
C TYR A 9 56.30 -57.31 2.61
N ILE A 10 56.55 -57.66 1.34
CA ILE A 10 55.72 -58.62 0.60
C ILE A 10 56.10 -60.04 1.04
N THR A 11 55.13 -60.83 1.50
CA THR A 11 55.35 -62.22 1.93
C THR A 11 55.68 -63.13 0.74
N ASN A 12 56.19 -64.33 1.00
CA ASN A 12 56.46 -65.32 -0.05
C ASN A 12 55.16 -65.73 -0.77
N ALA A 13 54.05 -65.82 -0.03
CA ALA A 13 52.72 -66.04 -0.59
C ALA A 13 52.29 -64.87 -1.48
N GLY A 14 52.43 -63.62 -1.01
CA GLY A 14 52.13 -62.42 -1.78
C GLY A 14 52.96 -62.31 -3.06
N ARG A 15 54.27 -62.58 -2.98
CA ARG A 15 55.17 -62.60 -4.14
C ARG A 15 54.70 -63.64 -5.16
N THR A 16 54.42 -64.86 -4.72
CA THR A 16 53.94 -65.95 -5.58
C THR A 16 52.61 -65.59 -6.25
N MET A 17 51.66 -65.03 -5.49
CA MET A 17 50.37 -64.57 -6.01
C MET A 17 50.53 -63.49 -7.08
N MET A 18 51.43 -62.52 -6.85
CA MET A 18 51.68 -61.39 -7.74
C MET A 18 52.48 -61.76 -9.01
N THR A 19 53.31 -62.82 -8.98
CA THR A 19 54.09 -63.25 -10.15
C THR A 19 53.43 -64.34 -10.98
N ALA A 20 52.40 -65.01 -10.48
CA ALA A 20 51.77 -66.17 -11.15
C ALA A 20 50.80 -65.80 -12.29
N GLY A 21 50.57 -64.51 -12.60
CA GLY A 21 49.62 -64.03 -13.63
C GLY A 21 48.14 -64.27 -13.28
N GLY A 22 47.21 -63.50 -13.86
CA GLY A 22 45.77 -63.57 -13.54
C GLY A 22 45.30 -62.63 -12.41
N GLU A 23 44.00 -62.63 -12.13
CA GLU A 23 43.37 -61.67 -11.21
C GLU A 23 43.72 -61.94 -9.73
N VAL A 24 44.03 -60.86 -9.00
CA VAL A 24 44.28 -60.87 -7.55
C VAL A 24 43.38 -59.81 -6.92
N THR A 25 42.54 -60.21 -5.97
CA THR A 25 41.63 -59.31 -5.26
C THR A 25 42.15 -59.04 -3.86
N TYR A 26 42.57 -57.80 -3.56
CA TYR A 26 42.89 -57.41 -2.18
C TYR A 26 41.59 -57.34 -1.37
N THR A 27 41.54 -58.00 -0.22
CA THR A 27 40.27 -58.21 0.49
C THR A 27 40.17 -57.39 1.77
N LYS A 28 41.21 -57.40 2.60
CA LYS A 28 41.20 -56.75 3.92
C LYS A 28 42.58 -56.44 4.48
N ALA A 29 42.61 -55.45 5.37
CA ALA A 29 43.76 -55.11 6.19
C ALA A 29 43.40 -55.28 7.66
N VAL A 30 44.35 -55.75 8.46
CA VAL A 30 44.15 -56.06 9.88
C VAL A 30 45.28 -55.48 10.71
N LEU A 31 44.94 -54.78 11.79
CA LEU A 31 45.87 -54.38 12.85
C LEU A 31 46.11 -55.57 13.78
N TYR A 32 47.36 -55.81 14.15
CA TYR A 32 47.77 -56.93 15.01
C TYR A 32 48.53 -56.44 16.23
N GLY A 33 48.29 -57.10 17.36
CA GLY A 33 49.04 -56.89 18.60
C GLY A 33 50.31 -57.75 18.70
N GLN A 34 50.51 -58.71 17.79
CA GLN A 34 51.75 -59.50 17.74
C GLN A 34 52.93 -58.61 17.35
N ASP A 35 53.94 -58.59 18.20
CA ASP A 35 55.22 -57.92 17.91
C ASP A 35 56.08 -58.81 17.01
N ILE A 36 56.42 -58.27 15.83
CA ILE A 36 57.28 -58.91 14.83
C ILE A 36 58.58 -58.14 14.61
N SER A 37 58.84 -57.09 15.39
CA SER A 37 60.00 -56.21 15.22
C SER A 37 61.35 -56.90 15.45
N GLY A 38 61.37 -58.03 16.18
CA GLY A 38 62.55 -58.87 16.41
C GLY A 38 62.80 -59.96 15.37
N LEU A 39 61.94 -60.11 14.36
CA LEU A 39 62.14 -61.07 13.27
C LEU A 39 63.08 -60.50 12.20
N SER A 40 63.90 -61.35 11.59
CA SER A 40 64.66 -60.98 10.39
C SER A 40 63.74 -60.82 9.17
N ASP A 41 64.17 -60.05 8.17
CA ASP A 41 63.42 -59.85 6.91
C ASP A 41 62.99 -61.17 6.26
N SER A 42 63.84 -62.20 6.28
CA SER A 42 63.55 -63.52 5.73
C SER A 42 62.45 -64.22 6.53
N GLN A 43 62.43 -64.06 7.86
CA GLN A 43 61.39 -64.60 8.73
C GLN A 43 60.06 -63.85 8.54
N ILE A 44 60.09 -62.51 8.39
CA ILE A 44 58.89 -61.71 8.11
C ILE A 44 58.28 -62.09 6.76
N LYS A 45 59.10 -62.25 5.72
CA LYS A 45 58.64 -62.68 4.39
C LYS A 45 58.07 -64.10 4.39
N ALA A 46 58.49 -64.96 5.31
CA ALA A 46 57.97 -66.33 5.43
C ALA A 46 56.63 -66.43 6.19
N LEU A 47 56.13 -65.32 6.77
CA LEU A 47 54.86 -65.32 7.51
C LEU A 47 53.67 -65.64 6.59
N THR A 48 52.82 -66.54 7.07
CA THR A 48 51.53 -66.89 6.44
C THR A 48 50.33 -66.41 7.25
N SER A 49 50.54 -66.07 8.53
CA SER A 49 49.54 -65.50 9.44
C SER A 49 50.22 -64.68 10.55
N LEU A 50 49.41 -63.86 11.23
CA LEU A 50 49.78 -63.11 12.43
C LEU A 50 48.73 -63.40 13.52
N GLY A 51 49.18 -63.54 14.76
CA GLY A 51 48.35 -63.72 15.94
C GLY A 51 47.86 -62.39 16.53
N ASN A 52 46.85 -62.46 17.38
CA ASN A 52 46.22 -61.31 18.06
C ASN A 52 45.69 -60.23 17.08
N PRO A 53 44.70 -60.56 16.22
CA PRO A 53 44.03 -59.56 15.39
C PRO A 53 43.21 -58.61 16.26
N LEU A 54 43.39 -57.31 16.06
CA LEU A 54 42.79 -56.25 16.89
C LEU A 54 41.62 -55.56 16.19
N ARG A 55 41.79 -55.22 14.91
CA ARG A 55 40.75 -54.55 14.11
C ARG A 55 40.96 -54.86 12.63
N GLU A 56 39.88 -55.16 11.93
CA GLU A 56 39.86 -55.51 10.51
C GLU A 56 39.05 -54.45 9.73
N VAL A 57 39.53 -54.09 8.54
CA VAL A 57 38.83 -53.21 7.61
C VAL A 57 38.97 -53.74 6.18
N LYS A 58 37.99 -53.39 5.33
CA LYS A 58 38.10 -53.61 3.89
C LYS A 58 39.17 -52.70 3.29
N ILE A 59 39.84 -53.17 2.23
CA ILE A 59 40.83 -52.39 1.49
C ILE A 59 40.17 -51.73 0.28
N GLY A 60 40.47 -50.45 0.07
CA GLY A 60 40.20 -49.72 -1.16
C GLY A 60 41.44 -49.53 -2.02
N VAL A 61 41.26 -49.04 -3.24
CA VAL A 61 42.34 -48.52 -4.08
C VAL A 61 42.20 -47.00 -4.12
N SER A 62 43.16 -46.28 -3.53
CA SER A 62 43.09 -44.81 -3.46
C SER A 62 43.61 -44.12 -4.71
N ASP A 63 44.62 -44.71 -5.37
CA ASP A 63 45.20 -44.18 -6.61
C ASP A 63 45.82 -45.30 -7.46
N LYS A 64 45.89 -45.06 -8.76
CA LYS A 64 46.57 -45.91 -9.75
C LYS A 64 47.44 -45.00 -10.62
N GLN A 65 48.75 -45.15 -10.52
CA GLN A 65 49.71 -44.36 -11.31
C GLN A 65 50.40 -45.25 -12.33
N SER A 66 50.43 -44.81 -13.59
CA SER A 66 51.11 -45.50 -14.70
C SER A 66 52.28 -44.64 -15.17
N SER A 67 53.48 -45.22 -15.23
CA SER A 67 54.68 -44.58 -15.80
C SER A 67 55.34 -45.51 -16.81
N ASP A 68 56.25 -44.99 -17.64
CA ASP A 68 57.07 -45.79 -18.57
C ASP A 68 57.90 -46.89 -17.85
N SER A 69 58.05 -46.80 -16.52
CA SER A 69 58.78 -47.76 -15.68
C SER A 69 57.90 -48.76 -14.92
N GLY A 70 56.58 -48.80 -15.19
CA GLY A 70 55.60 -49.70 -14.57
C GLY A 70 54.42 -48.98 -13.89
N SER A 71 53.42 -49.77 -13.47
CA SER A 71 52.22 -49.29 -12.76
C SER A 71 52.37 -49.44 -11.25
N THR A 72 51.94 -48.43 -10.50
CA THR A 72 51.85 -48.45 -9.04
C THR A 72 50.38 -48.40 -8.63
N VAL A 73 49.95 -49.35 -7.80
CA VAL A 73 48.63 -49.35 -7.18
C VAL A 73 48.79 -48.96 -5.73
N ILE A 74 48.03 -47.96 -5.26
CA ILE A 74 48.02 -47.56 -3.86
C ILE A 74 46.82 -48.20 -3.17
N LEU A 75 47.11 -49.16 -2.30
CA LEU A 75 46.11 -49.79 -1.42
C LEU A 75 45.87 -48.86 -0.23
N GLU A 76 44.60 -48.60 0.09
CA GLU A 76 44.19 -47.76 1.21
C GLU A 76 43.35 -48.56 2.20
N ALA A 77 43.72 -48.48 3.47
CA ALA A 77 43.00 -49.09 4.58
C ALA A 77 42.75 -48.03 5.66
N VAL A 78 41.48 -47.71 5.90
CA VAL A 78 41.06 -46.69 6.87
C VAL A 78 40.46 -47.34 8.10
N PHE A 79 41.17 -47.26 9.23
CA PHE A 79 40.72 -47.77 10.52
C PHE A 79 40.10 -46.63 11.34
N GLN A 80 38.77 -46.56 11.35
CA GLN A 80 38.01 -45.60 12.16
C GLN A 80 37.96 -46.02 13.63
N ASN A 81 37.96 -45.05 14.55
CA ASN A 81 37.87 -45.30 15.99
C ASN A 81 36.44 -45.48 16.55
N SER A 82 35.42 -45.68 15.71
CA SER A 82 34.04 -45.94 16.15
C SER A 82 33.99 -47.07 17.18
N ASP A 83 33.20 -46.86 18.24
CA ASP A 83 33.00 -47.79 19.37
C ASP A 83 34.27 -48.22 20.12
N LEU A 84 35.39 -47.53 19.90
CA LEU A 84 36.65 -47.83 20.59
C LEU A 84 36.67 -47.13 21.96
N LYS A 85 36.56 -47.92 23.03
CA LYS A 85 36.44 -47.43 24.42
C LYS A 85 37.78 -47.09 25.11
N ALA A 86 38.90 -47.53 24.54
CA ALA A 86 40.26 -47.28 25.02
C ALA A 86 41.23 -47.33 23.85
N ASP A 87 42.36 -46.62 23.93
CA ASP A 87 43.36 -46.58 22.86
C ASP A 87 43.79 -47.99 22.43
N LEU A 88 43.72 -48.26 21.13
CA LEU A 88 44.04 -49.57 20.57
C LEU A 88 45.49 -49.58 20.10
N GLU A 89 46.40 -50.01 20.97
CA GLU A 89 47.80 -50.19 20.62
C GLU A 89 47.98 -51.36 19.64
N TYR A 90 48.73 -51.13 18.55
CA TYR A 90 49.03 -52.16 17.54
C TYR A 90 50.53 -52.21 17.23
N LYS A 91 51.02 -53.39 16.86
CA LYS A 91 52.44 -53.69 16.62
C LYS A 91 52.75 -54.07 15.18
N ALA A 92 51.76 -54.52 14.42
CA ALA A 92 51.90 -54.86 13.02
C ALA A 92 50.61 -54.64 12.23
N VAL A 93 50.73 -54.55 10.91
CA VAL A 93 49.61 -54.48 9.97
C VAL A 93 49.79 -55.56 8.90
N GLY A 94 48.75 -56.35 8.67
CA GLY A 94 48.73 -57.38 7.63
C GLY A 94 47.67 -57.08 6.58
N PHE A 95 48.04 -57.17 5.30
CA PHE A 95 47.13 -57.02 4.16
C PHE A 95 46.93 -58.38 3.49
N PHE A 96 45.69 -58.67 3.12
CA PHE A 96 45.27 -59.94 2.55
C PHE A 96 44.80 -59.77 1.11
N ALA A 97 45.03 -60.81 0.30
CA ALA A 97 44.49 -60.90 -1.04
C ALA A 97 44.02 -62.33 -1.34
N ARG A 98 43.06 -62.42 -2.27
CA ARG A 98 42.43 -63.65 -2.73
C ARG A 98 42.79 -63.92 -4.18
N LYS A 99 43.11 -65.18 -4.48
CA LYS A 99 43.31 -65.69 -5.83
C LYS A 99 42.79 -67.13 -5.90
N ASN A 100 41.97 -67.45 -6.90
CA ASN A 100 41.32 -68.77 -7.05
C ASN A 100 40.64 -69.24 -5.75
N ASP A 101 39.84 -68.35 -5.12
CA ASP A 101 39.15 -68.55 -3.84
C ASP A 101 40.02 -68.80 -2.60
N VAL A 102 41.35 -68.70 -2.71
CA VAL A 102 42.26 -68.81 -1.57
C VAL A 102 42.72 -67.42 -1.13
N GLU A 103 42.39 -67.03 0.11
CA GLU A 103 42.84 -65.78 0.73
C GLU A 103 44.12 -66.01 1.54
N GLN A 104 45.14 -65.17 1.34
CA GLN A 104 46.43 -65.27 2.02
C GLN A 104 46.94 -63.91 2.48
N LEU A 105 47.79 -63.91 3.52
CA LEU A 105 48.53 -62.73 3.97
C LEU A 105 49.62 -62.39 2.93
N VAL A 106 49.51 -61.24 2.28
CA VAL A 106 50.35 -60.87 1.14
C VAL A 106 51.36 -59.76 1.44
N ILE A 107 51.04 -58.85 2.37
CA ILE A 107 51.93 -57.76 2.78
C ILE A 107 51.87 -57.62 4.29
N VAL A 108 53.03 -57.43 4.93
CA VAL A 108 53.18 -57.21 6.36
C VAL A 108 54.03 -55.99 6.60
N ALA A 109 53.57 -55.10 7.50
CA ALA A 109 54.31 -53.93 7.90
C ALA A 109 54.42 -53.86 9.43
N VAL A 110 55.60 -53.45 9.93
CA VAL A 110 55.87 -53.31 11.37
C VAL A 110 55.44 -51.92 11.80
N ALA A 111 54.66 -51.80 12.88
CA ALA A 111 54.27 -50.50 13.41
C ALA A 111 55.45 -49.82 14.14
N ASN A 112 55.45 -48.50 14.20
CA ASN A 112 56.43 -47.77 15.01
C ASN A 112 56.18 -47.98 16.52
N GLN A 113 57.22 -47.83 17.33
CA GLN A 113 57.11 -48.00 18.78
C GLN A 113 56.07 -47.02 19.35
N GLY A 114 55.06 -47.53 20.05
CA GLY A 114 53.97 -46.73 20.62
C GLY A 114 52.84 -46.36 19.66
N ALA A 115 52.68 -47.06 18.53
CA ALA A 115 51.57 -46.82 17.61
C ALA A 115 50.21 -47.28 18.19
N TYR A 116 49.21 -46.40 18.14
CA TYR A 116 47.85 -46.66 18.61
C TYR A 116 46.79 -45.97 17.74
N LEU A 117 45.55 -46.49 17.78
CA LEU A 117 44.35 -45.80 17.31
C LEU A 117 43.62 -45.22 18.52
N ALA A 118 43.39 -43.90 18.55
CA ALA A 118 42.84 -43.20 19.71
C ALA A 118 41.38 -43.59 19.99
N ALA A 119 40.99 -43.75 21.25
CA ALA A 119 39.61 -43.99 21.65
C ALA A 119 38.67 -42.85 21.21
N THR A 120 37.41 -43.17 20.95
CA THR A 120 36.41 -42.15 20.58
C THR A 120 35.65 -41.61 21.80
N ASN A 121 34.93 -40.50 21.60
CA ASN A 121 34.07 -39.90 22.61
C ASN A 121 32.96 -40.88 23.07
N PRO A 122 32.36 -40.67 24.27
CA PRO A 122 31.38 -41.60 24.85
C PRO A 122 30.11 -41.84 24.01
N ASP A 123 29.89 -41.07 22.95
CA ASP A 123 28.75 -41.16 22.04
C ASP A 123 28.92 -42.23 20.93
N GLY A 124 30.10 -42.86 20.83
CA GLY A 124 30.36 -43.98 19.92
C GLY A 124 30.58 -43.58 18.45
N VAL A 125 30.49 -42.29 18.12
CA VAL A 125 30.69 -41.76 16.76
C VAL A 125 32.18 -41.63 16.45
N ALA A 126 32.64 -41.95 15.24
CA ALA A 126 34.05 -41.79 14.86
C ALA A 126 34.49 -40.31 14.96
N THR A 127 35.57 -40.06 15.68
CA THR A 127 36.19 -38.73 15.82
C THR A 127 37.59 -38.66 15.21
N ASP A 128 38.21 -39.81 14.96
CA ASP A 128 39.54 -39.93 14.35
C ASP A 128 39.65 -41.22 13.50
N ALA A 129 40.62 -41.25 12.59
CA ALA A 129 40.88 -42.41 11.75
C ALA A 129 42.38 -42.58 11.42
N LEU A 130 42.84 -43.83 11.48
CA LEU A 130 44.16 -44.21 10.98
C LEU A 130 44.05 -44.60 9.51
N ASP A 131 44.59 -43.76 8.63
CA ASP A 131 44.68 -44.01 7.20
C ASP A 131 46.07 -44.59 6.84
N LEU A 132 46.07 -45.81 6.28
CA LEU A 132 47.28 -46.52 5.88
C LEU A 132 47.28 -46.74 4.36
N LYS A 133 48.31 -46.18 3.70
CA LYS A 133 48.51 -46.29 2.26
C LYS A 133 49.76 -47.10 1.94
N ILE A 134 49.60 -48.17 1.16
CA ILE A 134 50.71 -48.98 0.66
C ILE A 134 50.78 -48.88 -0.85
N ALA A 135 51.88 -48.32 -1.35
CA ALA A 135 52.19 -48.31 -2.77
C ALA A 135 52.83 -49.64 -3.19
N VAL A 136 52.15 -50.39 -4.05
CA VAL A 136 52.65 -51.65 -4.64
C VAL A 136 53.00 -51.40 -6.10
N LYS A 137 54.28 -51.52 -6.44
CA LYS A 137 54.75 -51.45 -7.83
C LYS A 137 54.59 -52.81 -8.50
N ILE A 138 53.86 -52.84 -9.61
CA ILE A 138 53.59 -54.04 -10.43
C ILE A 138 54.25 -53.83 -11.79
N GLY A 139 55.11 -54.78 -12.21
CA GLY A 139 55.81 -54.72 -13.49
C GLY A 139 54.90 -55.01 -14.69
N ASP A 140 55.12 -54.29 -15.79
CA ASP A 140 54.36 -54.25 -17.05
C ASP A 140 52.87 -53.83 -16.93
N ALA A 141 52.59 -52.59 -17.35
CA ALA A 141 51.36 -51.85 -17.09
C ALA A 141 50.11 -52.34 -17.87
N THR A 142 50.26 -53.32 -18.76
CA THR A 142 49.24 -53.68 -19.75
C THR A 142 48.14 -54.62 -19.26
N SER A 143 48.19 -55.14 -18.02
CA SER A 143 47.29 -56.23 -17.57
C SER A 143 46.72 -56.12 -16.14
N VAL A 144 46.72 -54.93 -15.51
CA VAL A 144 46.16 -54.75 -14.15
C VAL A 144 44.74 -54.16 -14.17
N THR A 145 43.72 -55.01 -14.01
CA THR A 145 42.34 -54.60 -13.69
C THR A 145 42.08 -54.74 -12.19
N ALA A 146 42.00 -53.63 -11.45
CA ALA A 146 41.52 -53.67 -10.07
C ALA A 146 40.01 -53.38 -10.05
N VAL A 147 39.22 -54.38 -9.62
CA VAL A 147 37.77 -54.29 -9.39
C VAL A 147 37.53 -54.00 -7.92
N VAL A 148 36.75 -52.95 -7.61
CA VAL A 148 36.33 -52.61 -6.24
C VAL A 148 35.07 -53.41 -5.90
N ASP A 149 35.08 -54.14 -4.79
CA ASP A 149 33.92 -54.89 -4.24
C ASP A 149 32.72 -53.92 -3.99
N PRO A 150 31.56 -54.10 -4.65
CA PRO A 150 30.47 -53.12 -4.69
C PRO A 150 29.62 -53.02 -3.41
N ALA A 151 29.97 -53.72 -2.32
CA ALA A 151 29.16 -53.72 -1.10
C ALA A 151 29.11 -52.37 -0.33
N GLY A 152 29.70 -51.29 -0.86
CA GLY A 152 29.64 -49.94 -0.27
C GLY A 152 29.52 -48.78 -1.25
N SER A 153 29.33 -49.02 -2.55
CA SER A 153 29.23 -47.95 -3.55
C SER A 153 27.88 -47.98 -4.26
N VAL A 154 27.11 -46.90 -4.13
CA VAL A 154 25.83 -46.73 -4.83
C VAL A 154 26.11 -46.63 -6.32
N THR A 155 25.57 -47.56 -7.12
CA THR A 155 25.71 -47.46 -8.59
C THR A 155 24.93 -46.25 -9.11
N PRO A 156 25.35 -45.62 -10.21
CA PRO A 156 24.58 -44.52 -10.83
C PRO A 156 23.12 -44.90 -11.12
N ALA A 157 22.85 -46.16 -11.46
CA ALA A 157 21.49 -46.65 -11.68
C ALA A 157 20.64 -46.64 -10.40
N THR A 158 21.21 -47.08 -9.27
CA THR A 158 20.54 -47.06 -7.97
C THR A 158 20.29 -45.63 -7.49
N LEU A 159 21.24 -44.72 -7.72
CA LEU A 159 21.07 -43.29 -7.43
C LEU A 159 19.97 -42.67 -8.30
N ASN A 160 19.94 -42.97 -9.60
CA ASN A 160 18.92 -42.45 -10.50
C ASN A 160 17.51 -42.97 -10.16
N SER A 161 17.38 -44.24 -9.79
CA SER A 161 16.11 -44.79 -9.31
C SER A 161 15.65 -44.12 -8.01
N ALA A 162 16.56 -43.85 -7.08
CA ALA A 162 16.25 -43.12 -5.86
C ALA A 162 15.82 -41.67 -6.13
N ILE A 163 16.51 -40.96 -7.04
CA ILE A 163 16.15 -39.61 -7.48
C ILE A 163 14.77 -39.60 -8.15
N ASN A 164 14.49 -40.57 -9.02
CA ASN A 164 13.20 -40.66 -9.71
C ASN A 164 12.05 -40.94 -8.74
N ASN A 165 12.24 -41.82 -7.77
CA ASN A 165 11.24 -42.09 -6.73
C ASN A 165 11.03 -40.86 -5.84
N LEU A 166 12.10 -40.15 -5.48
CA LEU A 166 12.01 -38.91 -4.72
C LEU A 166 11.24 -37.83 -5.49
N ASN A 167 11.49 -37.69 -6.79
CA ASN A 167 10.75 -36.77 -7.65
C ASN A 167 9.27 -37.15 -7.76
N HIS A 168 8.96 -38.44 -7.86
CA HIS A 168 7.58 -38.92 -7.86
C HIS A 168 6.85 -38.58 -6.56
N ASP A 169 7.46 -38.88 -5.40
CA ASP A 169 6.87 -38.60 -4.09
C ASP A 169 6.70 -37.10 -3.80
N ILE A 170 7.68 -36.28 -4.21
CA ILE A 170 7.60 -34.82 -4.08
C ILE A 170 6.47 -34.28 -4.96
N THR A 171 6.37 -34.74 -6.21
CA THR A 171 5.30 -34.32 -7.12
C THR A 171 3.93 -34.69 -6.57
N ALA A 172 3.75 -35.93 -6.11
CA ALA A 172 2.50 -36.38 -5.50
C ALA A 172 2.10 -35.55 -4.27
N LYS A 173 3.08 -35.14 -3.43
CA LYS A 173 2.83 -34.26 -2.28
C LYS A 173 2.46 -32.83 -2.69
N ILE A 174 3.09 -32.30 -3.75
CA ILE A 174 2.75 -30.99 -4.31
C ILE A 174 1.31 -31.00 -4.84
N ASP A 175 0.93 -32.03 -5.59
CA ASP A 175 -0.42 -32.16 -6.15
C ASP A 175 -1.48 -32.29 -5.04
N ALA A 176 -1.22 -33.08 -4.00
CA ALA A 176 -2.12 -33.22 -2.85
C ALA A 176 -2.29 -31.90 -2.06
N ASN A 177 -1.21 -31.12 -1.93
CA ASN A 177 -1.26 -29.81 -1.28
C ASN A 177 -1.99 -28.77 -2.16
N GLN A 178 -1.84 -28.83 -3.49
CA GLN A 178 -2.60 -28.01 -4.42
C GLN A 178 -4.11 -28.31 -4.34
N ASP A 179 -4.51 -29.58 -4.33
CA ASP A 179 -5.91 -29.99 -4.24
C ASP A 179 -6.54 -29.61 -2.89
N SER A 180 -5.79 -29.79 -1.79
CA SER A 180 -6.23 -29.36 -0.45
C SER A 180 -6.38 -27.84 -0.35
N THR A 181 -5.48 -27.09 -0.97
CA THR A 181 -5.53 -25.62 -1.03
C THR A 181 -6.71 -25.16 -1.89
N ALA A 182 -6.93 -25.78 -3.05
CA ALA A 182 -8.06 -25.48 -3.92
C ALA A 182 -9.40 -25.71 -3.20
N LYS A 183 -9.59 -26.86 -2.54
CA LYS A 183 -10.78 -27.16 -1.73
C LYS A 183 -10.97 -26.19 -0.56
N ALA A 184 -9.89 -25.79 0.12
CA ALA A 184 -9.95 -24.83 1.21
C ALA A 184 -10.35 -23.42 0.74
N LEU A 185 -9.89 -23.00 -0.44
CA LEU A 185 -10.36 -21.76 -1.07
C LEU A 185 -11.82 -21.86 -1.51
N ASP A 186 -12.24 -22.99 -2.09
CA ASP A 186 -13.62 -23.21 -2.53
C ASP A 186 -14.62 -23.19 -1.35
N THR A 187 -14.20 -23.68 -0.18
CA THR A 187 -15.04 -23.70 1.03
C THR A 187 -15.09 -22.35 1.76
N LYS A 188 -14.09 -21.47 1.59
CA LYS A 188 -14.02 -20.13 2.23
C LYS A 188 -14.47 -18.98 1.35
N ALA A 189 -14.61 -19.20 0.03
CA ALA A 189 -14.88 -18.15 -0.93
C ALA A 189 -16.08 -18.49 -1.81
N ASP A 190 -17.21 -18.89 -1.21
CA ASP A 190 -18.47 -18.77 -1.93
C ASP A 190 -18.71 -17.27 -2.18
N LYS A 191 -18.42 -16.84 -3.40
CA LYS A 191 -18.51 -15.45 -3.85
C LYS A 191 -19.91 -14.89 -3.58
N THR A 192 -20.89 -15.78 -3.58
CA THR A 192 -22.29 -15.53 -3.22
C THR A 192 -22.42 -15.21 -1.73
N ALA A 193 -21.84 -16.00 -0.82
CA ALA A 193 -21.90 -15.75 0.62
C ALA A 193 -21.17 -14.46 1.06
N VAL A 194 -20.01 -14.15 0.44
CA VAL A 194 -19.29 -12.90 0.71
C VAL A 194 -20.04 -11.69 0.13
N ALA A 195 -20.61 -11.82 -1.08
CA ALA A 195 -21.46 -10.79 -1.67
C ALA A 195 -22.74 -10.56 -0.85
N ASP A 196 -23.38 -11.63 -0.34
CA ASP A 196 -24.58 -11.56 0.49
C ASP A 196 -24.27 -10.92 1.86
N GLN A 197 -23.13 -11.24 2.48
CA GLN A 197 -22.71 -10.63 3.74
C GLN A 197 -22.31 -9.15 3.60
N LEU A 198 -21.68 -8.75 2.49
CA LEU A 198 -21.44 -7.34 2.18
C LEU A 198 -22.75 -6.61 1.85
N ALA A 199 -23.64 -7.24 1.08
CA ALA A 199 -24.95 -6.70 0.71
C ALA A 199 -25.90 -6.57 1.90
N THR A 200 -25.65 -7.29 3.01
CA THR A 200 -26.40 -7.21 4.28
C THR A 200 -25.79 -6.23 5.30
N LYS A 201 -24.55 -5.77 5.10
CA LYS A 201 -23.89 -4.75 5.94
C LYS A 201 -23.85 -3.35 5.29
N ALA A 202 -24.14 -3.24 4.01
CA ALA A 202 -24.15 -2.00 3.23
C ALA A 202 -25.42 -1.90 2.37
N ASN A 203 -26.59 -2.21 2.94
CA ASN A 203 -27.84 -2.18 2.20
C ASN A 203 -28.10 -0.72 1.82
N GLN A 204 -28.34 -0.44 0.54
CA GLN A 204 -28.70 0.90 0.05
C GLN A 204 -29.82 1.52 0.90
N SER A 205 -30.72 0.71 1.46
CA SER A 205 -31.76 1.14 2.42
C SER A 205 -31.22 1.85 3.67
N ASP A 206 -30.09 1.42 4.23
CA ASP A 206 -29.52 2.05 5.43
C ASP A 206 -28.71 3.30 5.09
N LEU A 207 -28.06 3.31 3.92
CA LEU A 207 -27.50 4.53 3.34
C LEU A 207 -28.59 5.54 3.00
N ASP A 208 -29.71 5.11 2.42
CA ASP A 208 -30.85 5.95 2.06
C ASP A 208 -31.57 6.47 3.31
N LYS A 209 -31.70 5.66 4.38
CA LYS A 209 -32.19 6.13 5.68
C LYS A 209 -31.25 7.15 6.31
N THR A 210 -29.94 6.90 6.29
CA THR A 210 -28.93 7.84 6.81
C THR A 210 -28.94 9.13 6.01
N ASN A 211 -29.03 9.04 4.68
CA ASN A 211 -29.09 10.19 3.79
C ASN A 211 -30.42 10.95 3.96
N ALA A 212 -31.54 10.25 4.17
CA ALA A 212 -32.83 10.87 4.49
C ALA A 212 -32.82 11.56 5.88
N GLU A 213 -32.17 10.98 6.88
CA GLU A 213 -31.96 11.58 8.21
C GLU A 213 -31.04 12.82 8.14
N VAL A 214 -29.98 12.75 7.34
CA VAL A 214 -29.07 13.89 7.09
C VAL A 214 -29.79 14.99 6.32
N VAL A 215 -30.63 14.66 5.33
CA VAL A 215 -31.45 15.62 4.59
C VAL A 215 -32.49 16.27 5.51
N LYS A 216 -33.12 15.54 6.45
CA LYS A 216 -33.98 16.14 7.49
C LYS A 216 -33.22 17.12 8.40
N LYS A 217 -31.97 16.82 8.78
CA LYS A 217 -31.13 17.71 9.59
C LYS A 217 -30.52 18.88 8.80
N ALA A 218 -30.41 18.76 7.48
CA ALA A 218 -29.84 19.77 6.59
C ALA A 218 -30.92 20.65 5.91
N ASP A 219 -32.20 20.33 6.08
CA ASP A 219 -33.28 21.15 5.56
C ASP A 219 -33.27 22.50 6.30
N SER A 220 -33.03 23.59 5.57
CA SER A 220 -32.90 24.92 6.16
C SER A 220 -34.14 25.31 6.95
N ALA A 221 -35.30 24.74 6.61
CA ALA A 221 -36.56 24.91 7.34
C ALA A 221 -36.53 24.30 8.74
N ASP A 222 -35.99 23.10 8.92
CA ASP A 222 -35.90 22.41 10.22
C ASP A 222 -34.81 23.02 11.10
N VAL A 223 -33.67 23.41 10.50
CA VAL A 223 -32.63 24.20 11.19
C VAL A 223 -33.20 25.56 11.62
N THR A 224 -34.00 26.21 10.78
CA THR A 224 -34.68 27.47 11.14
C THR A 224 -35.74 27.25 12.22
N ALA A 225 -36.51 26.17 12.19
CA ALA A 225 -37.51 25.84 13.21
C ALA A 225 -36.88 25.47 14.57
N GLN A 226 -35.73 24.78 14.57
CA GLN A 226 -34.97 24.46 15.79
C GLN A 226 -34.26 25.69 16.37
N LEU A 227 -33.75 26.60 15.52
CA LEU A 227 -33.26 27.91 15.97
C LEU A 227 -34.39 28.78 16.53
N ASP A 228 -35.57 28.74 15.92
CA ASP A 228 -36.76 29.47 16.37
C ASP A 228 -37.33 28.93 17.70
N THR A 229 -37.06 27.67 18.05
CA THR A 229 -37.45 27.08 19.35
C THR A 229 -36.36 27.17 20.43
N LYS A 230 -35.08 27.35 20.08
CA LYS A 230 -33.98 27.54 21.05
C LYS A 230 -33.70 28.99 21.41
N ALA A 231 -34.05 29.94 20.54
CA ALA A 231 -34.05 31.35 20.83
C ALA A 231 -35.49 31.83 20.72
N ASP A 232 -36.22 31.91 21.84
CA ASP A 232 -37.56 32.46 21.85
C ASP A 232 -37.46 33.94 21.42
N LYS A 233 -37.70 34.20 20.14
CA LYS A 233 -37.67 35.56 19.55
C LYS A 233 -38.58 36.50 20.33
N THR A 234 -39.61 35.95 20.98
CA THR A 234 -40.51 36.63 21.89
C THR A 234 -39.80 37.13 23.14
N ASP A 235 -38.92 36.34 23.76
CA ASP A 235 -38.18 36.74 24.96
C ASP A 235 -37.12 37.79 24.68
N VAL A 236 -36.44 37.68 23.53
CA VAL A 236 -35.49 38.71 23.08
C VAL A 236 -36.23 40.00 22.74
N ALA A 237 -37.36 39.91 22.01
CA ALA A 237 -38.19 41.08 21.71
C ALA A 237 -38.80 41.71 22.97
N ASN A 238 -39.19 40.90 23.96
CA ASN A 238 -39.71 41.36 25.25
C ASN A 238 -38.60 42.03 26.08
N SER A 239 -37.38 41.48 26.09
CA SER A 239 -36.22 42.07 26.75
C SER A 239 -35.82 43.40 26.13
N VAL A 240 -35.83 43.50 24.80
CA VAL A 240 -35.61 44.75 24.06
C VAL A 240 -36.71 45.77 24.34
N LYS A 241 -37.98 45.35 24.39
CA LYS A 241 -39.10 46.22 24.78
C LYS A 241 -39.02 46.71 26.22
N GLN A 242 -38.59 45.86 27.16
CA GLN A 242 -38.39 46.26 28.55
C GLN A 242 -37.22 47.24 28.71
N LEU A 243 -36.13 47.03 27.97
CA LEU A 243 -35.02 47.98 27.91
C LEU A 243 -35.46 49.30 27.30
N GLN A 244 -36.21 49.28 26.19
CA GLN A 244 -36.75 50.47 25.55
C GLN A 244 -37.69 51.22 26.49
N ALA A 245 -38.65 50.54 27.14
CA ALA A 245 -39.55 51.16 28.11
C ALA A 245 -38.82 51.72 29.34
N GLY A 246 -37.76 51.04 29.80
CA GLY A 246 -36.92 51.53 30.90
C GLY A 246 -36.08 52.75 30.50
N ILE A 247 -35.62 52.81 29.26
CA ILE A 247 -34.95 53.99 28.69
C ILE A 247 -35.94 55.13 28.53
N ASP A 248 -37.11 54.89 27.93
CA ASP A 248 -38.14 55.88 27.71
C ASP A 248 -38.63 56.46 29.05
N SER A 249 -38.83 55.62 30.07
CA SER A 249 -39.21 56.06 31.42
C SER A 249 -38.11 56.86 32.14
N LYS A 250 -36.82 56.61 31.85
CA LYS A 250 -35.70 57.36 32.44
C LYS A 250 -35.30 58.60 31.64
N ALA A 251 -35.64 58.64 30.35
CA ALA A 251 -35.49 59.79 29.48
C ALA A 251 -36.70 60.72 29.53
N ASP A 252 -37.81 60.26 30.11
CA ASP A 252 -39.04 61.03 30.22
C ASP A 252 -38.80 62.30 31.02
N LYS A 253 -39.04 63.46 30.38
CA LYS A 253 -38.75 64.77 30.95
C LYS A 253 -39.37 64.95 32.34
N SER A 254 -40.58 64.42 32.52
CA SER A 254 -41.30 64.38 33.80
C SER A 254 -40.51 63.68 34.92
N VAL A 255 -39.90 62.53 34.63
CA VAL A 255 -39.14 61.71 35.59
C VAL A 255 -37.79 62.36 35.89
N VAL A 256 -37.10 62.87 34.86
CA VAL A 256 -35.85 63.61 35.03
C VAL A 256 -36.09 64.89 35.84
N ASP A 257 -37.15 65.64 35.55
CA ASP A 257 -37.55 66.83 36.30
C ASP A 257 -37.89 66.47 37.77
N ALA A 258 -38.54 65.32 38.01
CA ALA A 258 -38.85 64.85 39.36
C ALA A 258 -37.59 64.44 40.16
N GLU A 259 -36.58 63.81 39.53
CA GLU A 259 -35.30 63.50 40.19
C GLU A 259 -34.45 64.77 40.43
N ILE A 260 -34.42 65.71 39.47
CA ILE A 260 -33.78 67.03 39.67
C ILE A 260 -34.44 67.80 40.81
N ALA A 261 -35.77 67.69 40.97
CA ALA A 261 -36.50 68.33 42.06
C ALA A 261 -36.14 67.75 43.46
N LYS A 262 -35.56 66.55 43.54
CA LYS A 262 -35.03 65.97 44.79
C LYS A 262 -33.65 66.51 45.18
N ILE A 263 -32.95 67.17 44.25
CA ILE A 263 -31.68 67.82 44.54
C ILE A 263 -31.98 69.09 45.33
N ASP A 264 -31.53 69.11 46.58
CA ASP A 264 -31.66 70.27 47.43
C ASP A 264 -30.62 71.34 47.05
N PHE A 265 -31.03 72.27 46.20
CA PHE A 265 -30.22 73.44 45.83
C PHE A 265 -30.19 74.53 46.92
N THR A 266 -30.74 74.33 48.13
CA THR A 266 -30.75 75.35 49.20
C THR A 266 -29.40 75.95 49.61
N PRO A 267 -28.22 75.34 49.40
CA PRO A 267 -26.94 76.03 49.59
C PRO A 267 -26.67 77.15 48.57
N TYR A 268 -27.39 77.17 47.45
CA TYR A 268 -27.28 78.13 46.36
C TYR A 268 -28.55 78.98 46.28
N ALA A 269 -28.42 80.30 46.45
CA ALA A 269 -29.57 81.20 46.48
C ALA A 269 -30.41 81.08 45.19
N LYS A 270 -31.71 80.76 45.34
CA LYS A 270 -32.66 80.71 44.22
C LYS A 270 -32.88 82.12 43.67
N THR A 271 -33.10 82.25 42.36
CA THR A 271 -33.41 83.53 41.70
C THR A 271 -34.57 84.27 42.37
N VAL A 272 -35.56 83.54 42.90
CA VAL A 272 -36.67 84.09 43.70
C VAL A 272 -36.24 84.72 45.03
N ASP A 273 -35.22 84.18 45.73
CA ASP A 273 -34.72 84.80 46.97
C ASP A 273 -33.90 86.06 46.68
N VAL A 274 -33.18 86.06 45.56
CA VAL A 274 -32.47 87.22 45.05
C VAL A 274 -33.45 88.29 44.59
N ASP A 275 -34.47 87.92 43.82
CA ASP A 275 -35.52 88.82 43.33
C ASP A 275 -36.40 89.34 44.47
N SER A 276 -36.72 88.52 45.48
CA SER A 276 -37.46 88.97 46.67
C SER A 276 -36.65 90.01 47.47
N LYS A 277 -35.33 89.78 47.64
CA LYS A 277 -34.43 90.77 48.26
C LYS A 277 -34.21 92.02 47.40
N LEU A 278 -34.19 91.90 46.07
CA LEU A 278 -34.06 93.04 45.15
C LEU A 278 -35.37 93.82 44.99
N SER A 279 -36.53 93.17 45.12
CA SER A 279 -37.86 93.78 44.95
C SER A 279 -38.19 94.85 45.99
N GLY A 280 -37.47 94.87 47.12
CA GLY A 280 -37.54 95.94 48.12
C GLY A 280 -36.87 97.25 47.69
N TYR A 281 -36.15 97.27 46.56
CA TYR A 281 -35.49 98.45 46.00
C TYR A 281 -36.15 98.82 44.69
N THR A 282 -37.01 99.84 44.71
CA THR A 282 -37.93 100.14 43.60
C THR A 282 -37.32 101.01 42.50
N SER A 283 -36.03 101.38 42.60
CA SER A 283 -35.30 102.10 41.56
C SER A 283 -33.80 101.79 41.53
N THR A 284 -33.16 101.98 40.38
CA THR A 284 -31.69 101.91 40.21
C THR A 284 -30.97 102.91 41.14
N ALA A 285 -31.64 103.99 41.55
CA ALA A 285 -31.13 104.98 42.49
C ALA A 285 -31.08 104.47 43.94
N ASP A 286 -32.01 103.59 44.34
CA ASP A 286 -32.05 103.02 45.70
C ASP A 286 -30.97 101.95 45.90
N LEU A 287 -30.69 101.15 44.86
CA LEU A 287 -29.53 100.25 44.84
C LEU A 287 -28.20 101.03 44.93
N THR A 288 -28.12 102.16 44.22
CA THR A 288 -26.93 103.03 44.19
C THR A 288 -26.66 103.68 45.55
N LYS A 289 -27.71 104.10 46.28
CA LYS A 289 -27.56 104.64 47.65
C LYS A 289 -27.03 103.60 48.64
N LEU A 290 -27.48 102.36 48.56
CA LEU A 290 -27.02 101.29 49.46
C LEU A 290 -25.56 100.90 49.16
N LEU A 291 -25.18 100.79 47.88
CA LEU A 291 -23.79 100.53 47.48
C LEU A 291 -22.85 101.65 47.95
N ASN A 292 -23.25 102.91 47.76
CA ASN A 292 -22.46 104.07 48.19
C ASN A 292 -22.36 104.22 49.71
N ALA A 293 -23.31 103.66 50.48
CA ALA A 293 -23.27 103.65 51.94
C ALA A 293 -22.47 102.48 52.54
N LYS A 294 -22.14 101.46 51.74
CA LYS A 294 -21.41 100.23 52.16
C LYS A 294 -20.01 100.11 51.57
N ALA A 295 -19.68 100.86 50.53
CA ALA A 295 -18.35 100.87 49.90
C ALA A 295 -17.46 101.97 50.50
N ASN A 296 -16.21 101.63 50.80
CA ASN A 296 -15.19 102.61 51.18
C ASN A 296 -14.88 103.48 49.96
N THR A 297 -14.96 104.80 50.07
CA THR A 297 -14.88 105.75 48.93
C THR A 297 -13.52 105.80 48.21
N VAL A 298 -12.58 104.94 48.58
CA VAL A 298 -11.25 104.80 47.96
C VAL A 298 -11.23 103.71 46.87
N ASP A 299 -12.25 102.84 46.82
CA ASP A 299 -12.28 101.64 45.95
C ASP A 299 -13.31 101.73 44.81
N VAL A 300 -14.02 102.85 44.65
CA VAL A 300 -15.04 103.05 43.62
C VAL A 300 -14.54 104.07 42.61
N TYR A 301 -13.98 103.59 41.50
CA TYR A 301 -13.54 104.42 40.38
C TYR A 301 -14.71 104.70 39.42
N SER A 302 -14.86 105.94 38.98
CA SER A 302 -15.74 106.27 37.86
C SER A 302 -15.22 105.63 36.56
N ARG A 303 -16.08 105.49 35.54
CA ARG A 303 -15.69 104.94 34.23
C ARG A 303 -14.50 105.70 33.62
N SER A 304 -14.48 107.02 33.76
CA SER A 304 -13.36 107.88 33.34
C SER A 304 -12.05 107.57 34.08
N GLU A 305 -12.12 107.29 35.39
CA GLU A 305 -10.95 106.92 36.20
C GLU A 305 -10.50 105.47 35.93
N LEU A 306 -11.45 104.56 35.64
CA LEU A 306 -11.17 103.21 35.18
C LEU A 306 -10.49 103.22 33.81
N ASP A 307 -10.98 104.02 32.86
CA ASP A 307 -10.39 104.13 31.53
C ASP A 307 -8.98 104.70 31.61
N LYS A 308 -8.73 105.66 32.53
CA LYS A 308 -7.40 106.21 32.78
C LYS A 308 -6.45 105.20 33.44
N LYS A 309 -6.92 104.44 34.43
CA LYS A 309 -6.13 103.37 35.07
C LYS A 309 -5.86 102.18 34.14
N LEU A 310 -6.81 101.85 33.26
CA LEU A 310 -6.65 100.79 32.26
C LEU A 310 -5.66 101.20 31.16
N LEU A 311 -5.61 102.49 30.82
CA LEU A 311 -4.58 103.06 29.93
C LEU A 311 -3.20 103.13 30.60
N GLU A 312 -3.14 103.40 31.91
CA GLU A 312 -1.90 103.34 32.69
C GLU A 312 -1.40 101.89 32.86
N MET A 313 -2.29 100.90 32.94
CA MET A 313 -1.96 99.47 32.96
C MET A 313 -1.52 98.89 31.60
N SER A 314 -1.94 99.47 30.48
CA SER A 314 -1.54 99.03 29.14
C SER A 314 -0.21 99.62 28.66
N ALA A 315 0.37 100.55 29.42
CA ALA A 315 1.67 101.17 29.19
C ALA A 315 2.76 100.71 30.18
N ASP A 316 2.46 99.78 31.10
CA ASP A 316 3.41 99.22 32.05
C ASP A 316 4.37 98.23 31.35
N THR A 317 5.65 98.55 31.37
CA THR A 317 6.74 97.76 30.77
C THR A 317 7.16 96.53 31.59
N ASP A 318 6.57 96.27 32.77
CA ASP A 318 6.93 95.14 33.64
C ASP A 318 5.99 93.93 33.57
N GLY A 319 5.50 93.65 32.35
CA GLY A 319 5.29 92.30 31.82
C GLY A 319 4.49 91.31 32.67
N LYS A 320 3.16 91.24 32.47
CA LYS A 320 2.40 89.98 32.64
C LYS A 320 1.35 89.62 31.59
N VAL A 321 0.94 90.50 30.66
CA VAL A 321 0.24 90.09 29.41
C VAL A 321 0.45 91.15 28.32
N ASN A 322 1.13 90.82 27.22
CA ASN A 322 1.25 91.69 26.03
C ASN A 322 -0.08 91.66 25.22
N ALA A 323 -0.57 92.81 24.77
CA ALA A 323 -1.72 92.90 23.85
C ALA A 323 -1.57 92.02 22.58
N ASP A 324 -0.36 91.86 22.05
CA ASP A 324 -0.01 90.95 20.95
C ASP A 324 -0.18 89.48 21.34
N GLN A 325 0.00 89.10 22.61
CA GLN A 325 -0.23 87.71 23.04
C GLN A 325 -1.74 87.39 23.02
N VAL A 326 -2.59 88.33 23.43
CA VAL A 326 -4.04 88.16 23.35
C VAL A 326 -4.51 88.20 21.89
N ALA A 327 -3.95 89.08 21.07
CA ALA A 327 -4.22 89.13 19.63
C ALA A 327 -3.78 87.85 18.92
N ASN A 328 -2.62 87.29 19.24
CA ASN A 328 -2.12 86.03 18.67
C ASN A 328 -2.95 84.80 19.10
N MET A 329 -3.46 84.78 20.35
CA MET A 329 -4.34 83.70 20.82
C MET A 329 -5.71 83.68 20.13
N ILE A 330 -6.17 84.84 19.62
CA ILE A 330 -7.44 84.97 18.90
C ILE A 330 -7.22 84.80 17.38
N ALA A 331 -6.10 85.30 16.83
CA ALA A 331 -5.80 85.24 15.40
C ALA A 331 -5.63 83.80 14.85
N GLY A 332 -5.37 82.81 15.70
CA GLY A 332 -5.23 81.40 15.31
C GLY A 332 -6.53 80.57 15.35
N LYS A 333 -7.65 81.13 15.83
CA LYS A 333 -8.93 80.39 15.85
C LYS A 333 -9.74 80.72 14.60
N ALA A 334 -10.07 79.69 13.83
CA ALA A 334 -10.88 79.81 12.63
C ALA A 334 -12.19 80.55 12.96
N ASP A 335 -12.47 81.62 12.22
CA ASP A 335 -13.75 82.30 12.30
C ASP A 335 -14.86 81.44 11.65
N LYS A 336 -16.11 81.85 11.85
CA LYS A 336 -17.27 81.10 11.32
C LYS A 336 -17.15 80.93 9.79
N THR A 337 -16.63 81.94 9.09
CA THR A 337 -16.48 81.94 7.64
C THR A 337 -15.47 80.89 7.17
N ALA A 338 -14.34 80.74 7.86
CA ALA A 338 -13.35 79.71 7.57
C ALA A 338 -13.88 78.30 7.86
N VAL A 339 -14.64 78.12 8.94
CA VAL A 339 -15.28 76.84 9.27
C VAL A 339 -16.37 76.47 8.25
N ASP A 340 -17.20 77.44 7.86
CA ASP A 340 -18.24 77.26 6.84
C ASP A 340 -17.62 76.94 5.46
N ALA A 341 -16.50 77.58 5.10
CA ALA A 341 -15.79 77.32 3.84
C ALA A 341 -15.19 75.91 3.78
N GLU A 342 -14.67 75.37 4.89
CA GLU A 342 -14.18 73.99 4.91
C GLU A 342 -15.29 72.95 4.95
N LEU A 343 -16.41 73.25 5.60
CA LEU A 343 -17.59 72.39 5.53
C LEU A 343 -18.18 72.34 4.11
N ALA A 344 -18.13 73.46 3.37
CA ALA A 344 -18.55 73.52 1.97
C ALA A 344 -17.62 72.75 1.00
N LYS A 345 -16.40 72.36 1.41
CA LYS A 345 -15.53 71.47 0.60
C LYS A 345 -15.86 69.99 0.74
N LYS A 346 -16.70 69.61 1.71
CA LYS A 346 -17.21 68.24 1.79
C LYS A 346 -18.32 68.10 0.75
N ASP A 347 -18.14 67.17 -0.18
CA ASP A 347 -19.17 66.78 -1.13
C ASP A 347 -20.48 66.49 -0.35
N ASP A 348 -21.59 67.08 -0.79
CA ASP A 348 -22.88 66.74 -0.21
C ASP A 348 -23.36 65.37 -0.71
N ILE A 349 -24.49 64.88 -0.17
CA ILE A 349 -25.04 63.57 -0.54
C ILE A 349 -25.34 63.51 -2.05
N THR A 350 -25.72 64.64 -2.67
CA THR A 350 -26.05 64.72 -4.10
C THR A 350 -24.79 64.56 -4.96
N ASP A 351 -23.69 65.20 -4.57
CA ASP A 351 -22.41 65.10 -5.26
C ASP A 351 -21.79 63.70 -5.14
N VAL A 352 -21.93 63.07 -3.97
CA VAL A 352 -21.51 61.68 -3.76
C VAL A 352 -22.32 60.73 -4.63
N ASP A 353 -23.64 60.86 -4.67
CA ASP A 353 -24.52 60.05 -5.53
C ASP A 353 -24.21 60.25 -7.02
N ALA A 354 -23.94 61.48 -7.45
CA ALA A 354 -23.55 61.77 -8.83
C ALA A 354 -22.21 61.10 -9.21
N LYS A 355 -21.22 61.14 -8.31
CA LYS A 355 -19.93 60.45 -8.52
C LYS A 355 -20.08 58.93 -8.55
N ILE A 356 -20.90 58.36 -7.66
CA ILE A 356 -21.22 56.93 -7.65
C ILE A 356 -21.90 56.51 -8.96
N ASN A 357 -22.95 57.23 -9.39
CA ASN A 357 -23.68 56.93 -10.61
C ASN A 357 -22.82 57.07 -11.88
N SER A 358 -21.91 58.06 -11.90
CA SER A 358 -20.92 58.22 -12.98
C SER A 358 -19.97 57.01 -13.05
N ASN A 359 -19.48 56.54 -11.90
CA ASN A 359 -18.61 55.36 -11.82
C ASN A 359 -19.34 54.07 -12.20
N VAL A 360 -20.61 53.89 -11.78
CA VAL A 360 -21.46 52.77 -12.20
C VAL A 360 -21.67 52.78 -13.72
N THR A 361 -21.91 53.96 -14.30
CA THR A 361 -22.06 54.11 -15.77
C THR A 361 -20.78 53.75 -16.50
N LYS A 362 -19.62 54.25 -16.04
CA LYS A 362 -18.31 53.91 -16.62
C LYS A 362 -17.98 52.41 -16.47
N LEU A 363 -18.33 51.80 -15.34
CA LEU A 363 -18.14 50.38 -15.10
C LEU A 363 -19.02 49.55 -16.05
N ASN A 364 -20.29 49.93 -16.22
CA ASN A 364 -21.20 49.27 -17.16
C ASN A 364 -20.72 49.41 -18.61
N GLN A 365 -20.20 50.58 -18.99
CA GLN A 365 -19.58 50.77 -20.31
C GLN A 365 -18.33 49.88 -20.48
N ALA A 366 -17.46 49.80 -19.48
CA ALA A 366 -16.27 48.95 -19.51
C ALA A 366 -16.61 47.45 -19.60
N ILE A 367 -17.65 47.00 -18.87
CA ILE A 367 -18.17 45.63 -18.93
C ILE A 367 -18.71 45.33 -20.34
N ASN A 368 -19.49 46.25 -20.93
CA ASN A 368 -20.03 46.08 -22.28
C ASN A 368 -18.97 46.12 -23.40
N THR A 369 -17.74 46.53 -23.09
CA THR A 369 -16.59 46.48 -24.01
C THR A 369 -15.65 45.29 -23.81
N LYS A 370 -15.91 44.39 -22.83
CA LYS A 370 -15.14 43.15 -22.70
C LYS A 370 -15.64 42.10 -23.71
N ALA A 371 -14.74 41.77 -24.65
CA ALA A 371 -14.81 40.70 -25.65
C ALA A 371 -16.05 40.70 -26.54
N ASN A 372 -15.98 41.41 -27.67
CA ASN A 372 -16.82 41.06 -28.81
C ASN A 372 -16.52 39.60 -29.18
N ALA A 373 -17.55 38.82 -29.51
CA ALA A 373 -17.40 37.43 -29.96
C ALA A 373 -16.51 37.27 -31.22
N SER A 374 -16.08 38.37 -31.84
CA SER A 374 -15.11 38.42 -32.93
C SER A 374 -13.65 38.16 -32.51
N ASP A 375 -13.32 38.33 -31.22
CA ASP A 375 -11.91 38.33 -30.76
C ASP A 375 -11.50 36.98 -30.11
N VAL A 376 -12.43 36.04 -30.01
CA VAL A 376 -12.20 34.68 -29.51
C VAL A 376 -12.36 33.71 -30.68
N TYR A 377 -11.23 33.28 -31.26
CA TYR A 377 -11.26 32.28 -32.33
C TYR A 377 -11.80 30.95 -31.79
N THR A 378 -12.90 30.50 -32.37
CA THR A 378 -13.45 29.16 -32.11
C THR A 378 -12.45 28.11 -32.56
N LYS A 379 -12.48 26.93 -31.94
CA LYS A 379 -11.61 25.80 -32.32
C LYS A 379 -11.58 25.53 -33.85
N PRO A 380 -12.72 25.57 -34.57
CA PRO A 380 -12.72 25.43 -36.03
C PRO A 380 -11.90 26.51 -36.77
N GLN A 381 -11.92 27.76 -36.31
CA GLN A 381 -11.15 28.83 -36.94
C GLN A 381 -9.64 28.65 -36.74
N ILE A 382 -9.24 28.15 -35.57
CA ILE A 382 -7.84 27.79 -35.28
C ILE A 382 -7.41 26.61 -36.15
N ASP A 383 -8.26 25.59 -36.27
CA ASP A 383 -7.99 24.41 -37.10
C ASP A 383 -7.84 24.77 -38.59
N ILE A 384 -8.66 25.71 -39.10
CA ILE A 384 -8.54 26.23 -40.47
C ILE A 384 -7.20 26.96 -40.67
N ALA A 385 -6.81 27.82 -39.73
CA ALA A 385 -5.55 28.56 -39.82
C ALA A 385 -4.33 27.62 -39.80
N PHE A 386 -4.36 26.57 -38.98
CA PHE A 386 -3.31 25.54 -38.99
C PHE A 386 -3.33 24.70 -40.27
N GLY A 387 -4.48 24.33 -40.80
CA GLY A 387 -4.58 23.64 -42.09
C GLY A 387 -3.99 24.46 -43.25
N GLN A 388 -4.22 25.77 -43.27
CA GLN A 388 -3.64 26.68 -44.27
C GLN A 388 -2.12 26.79 -44.13
N ARG A 389 -1.61 26.88 -42.90
CA ARG A 389 -0.15 26.87 -42.63
C ARG A 389 0.48 25.58 -43.12
N ASP A 390 -0.09 24.43 -42.77
CA ASP A 390 0.46 23.13 -43.08
C ASP A 390 0.43 22.85 -44.59
N THR A 391 -0.58 23.34 -45.30
CA THR A 391 -0.63 23.34 -46.78
C THR A 391 0.54 24.14 -47.38
N LYS A 392 0.84 25.32 -46.82
CA LYS A 392 1.94 26.16 -47.29
C LYS A 392 3.31 25.54 -47.02
N ILE A 393 3.46 24.87 -45.87
CA ILE A 393 4.66 24.07 -45.55
C ILE A 393 4.81 22.93 -46.56
N GLY A 394 3.74 22.18 -46.85
CA GLY A 394 3.76 21.12 -47.86
C GLY A 394 4.19 21.61 -49.25
N ASN A 395 3.67 22.75 -49.68
CA ASN A 395 4.07 23.36 -50.95
C ASN A 395 5.56 23.75 -50.97
N ASN A 396 6.08 24.32 -49.89
CA ASN A 396 7.51 24.66 -49.80
C ASN A 396 8.39 23.40 -49.79
N THR A 397 7.97 22.33 -49.11
CA THR A 397 8.66 21.04 -49.13
C THR A 397 8.74 20.47 -50.55
N ASN A 398 7.67 20.59 -51.34
CA ASN A 398 7.66 20.15 -52.74
C ASN A 398 8.66 20.95 -53.58
N VAL A 399 8.72 22.28 -53.41
CA VAL A 399 9.71 23.13 -54.10
C VAL A 399 11.15 22.73 -53.72
N ILE A 400 11.42 22.46 -52.45
CA ILE A 400 12.74 21.99 -51.98
C ILE A 400 13.08 20.64 -52.60
N ASN A 401 12.14 19.71 -52.66
CA ASN A 401 12.36 18.41 -53.30
C ASN A 401 12.66 18.57 -54.79
N THR A 402 11.95 19.44 -55.50
CA THR A 402 12.26 19.74 -56.91
C THR A 402 13.65 20.34 -57.08
N ILE A 403 14.07 21.25 -56.19
CA ILE A 403 15.43 21.82 -56.20
C ILE A 403 16.48 20.73 -55.91
N ASN A 404 16.24 19.84 -54.95
CA ASN A 404 17.16 18.76 -54.61
C ASN A 404 17.31 17.74 -55.75
N GLU A 405 16.22 17.40 -56.43
CA GLU A 405 16.28 16.53 -57.62
C GLU A 405 17.00 17.22 -58.79
N ALA A 406 16.83 18.53 -58.97
CA ALA A 406 17.61 19.30 -59.93
C ALA A 406 19.10 19.39 -59.55
N LEU A 407 19.43 19.44 -58.25
CA LEU A 407 20.82 19.42 -57.78
C LEU A 407 21.48 18.06 -58.01
N LYS A 408 20.74 16.96 -57.83
CA LYS A 408 21.23 15.60 -58.10
C LYS A 408 21.59 15.40 -59.57
N SER A 409 20.93 16.09 -60.51
CA SER A 409 21.30 16.02 -61.94
C SER A 409 22.50 16.91 -62.30
N LEU A 410 22.91 17.82 -61.41
CA LEU A 410 24.07 18.69 -61.57
C LEU A 410 25.34 18.14 -60.91
N ILE A 411 25.23 17.12 -60.04
CA ILE A 411 26.37 16.39 -59.48
C ILE A 411 26.71 15.26 -60.46
N PRO A 412 27.92 15.21 -61.05
CA PRO A 412 28.30 14.11 -61.93
C PRO A 412 28.22 12.79 -61.16
N ASP A 413 27.43 11.85 -61.66
CA ASP A 413 27.36 10.48 -61.17
C ASP A 413 28.66 9.74 -61.56
N ASP A 414 29.48 9.41 -60.56
CA ASP A 414 30.74 8.65 -60.72
C ASP A 414 30.54 7.29 -61.41
N THR A 415 29.30 6.80 -61.58
CA THR A 415 29.00 5.53 -62.25
C THR A 415 28.81 5.64 -63.77
N HIS A 416 28.84 6.85 -64.34
CA HIS A 416 28.78 7.07 -65.79
C HIS A 416 30.06 7.67 -66.41
N ALA A 417 31.15 7.80 -65.64
CA ALA A 417 32.47 8.02 -66.22
C ALA A 417 32.98 6.69 -66.81
N PRO A 418 33.26 6.58 -68.12
CA PRO A 418 33.73 5.33 -68.69
C PRO A 418 35.04 4.92 -68.01
N ALA A 419 35.07 3.69 -67.48
CA ALA A 419 36.26 3.14 -66.83
C ALA A 419 37.46 3.22 -67.79
N LEU A 420 38.57 3.79 -67.32
CA LEU A 420 39.80 3.85 -68.09
C LEU A 420 40.29 2.41 -68.36
N PRO A 421 40.73 2.07 -69.59
CA PRO A 421 41.18 0.71 -69.91
C PRO A 421 42.30 0.25 -68.98
N ALA A 422 42.27 -1.03 -68.59
CA ALA A 422 43.31 -1.62 -67.75
C ALA A 422 44.70 -1.50 -68.42
N GLY A 423 45.66 -0.87 -67.73
CA GLY A 423 47.00 -0.55 -68.25
C GLY A 423 47.26 0.93 -68.53
N PHE A 424 46.30 1.82 -68.27
CA PHE A 424 46.46 3.27 -68.45
C PHE A 424 47.20 3.92 -67.26
N ASP A 425 48.52 4.10 -67.38
CA ASP A 425 49.36 4.80 -66.39
C ASP A 425 49.47 6.30 -66.73
N LEU A 426 48.87 7.15 -65.89
CA LEU A 426 48.89 8.61 -66.03
C LEU A 426 50.30 9.22 -65.85
N ASN A 427 51.27 8.47 -65.32
CA ASN A 427 52.63 8.98 -65.09
C ASN A 427 53.55 8.85 -66.32
N ASN A 428 53.17 8.09 -67.34
CA ASN A 428 53.99 7.82 -68.53
C ASN A 428 53.55 8.58 -69.80
N TYR A 429 52.53 9.44 -69.71
CA TYR A 429 52.12 10.35 -70.80
C TYR A 429 52.34 11.81 -70.39
N PHE A 430 53.45 12.38 -70.87
CA PHE A 430 53.79 13.79 -70.70
C PHE A 430 52.68 14.69 -71.28
N VAL A 431 51.92 15.41 -70.44
CA VAL A 431 51.03 16.49 -70.91
C VAL A 431 51.74 17.83 -70.75
N GLY A 432 52.32 18.32 -71.84
CA GLY A 432 53.01 19.61 -71.86
C GLY A 432 52.02 20.76 -72.06
N TRP A 433 52.06 21.76 -71.18
CA TRP A 433 51.38 23.04 -71.35
C TRP A 433 52.05 23.82 -72.48
N ARG A 434 51.32 24.15 -73.55
CA ARG A 434 51.82 25.05 -74.60
C ARG A 434 50.88 26.25 -74.75
N ARG A 435 51.41 27.44 -74.45
CA ARG A 435 50.82 28.72 -74.86
C ARG A 435 51.24 28.97 -76.30
N SER A 436 50.29 28.97 -77.23
CA SER A 436 50.56 29.28 -78.64
C SER A 436 50.00 30.67 -78.96
N VAL A 437 50.89 31.62 -79.23
CA VAL A 437 50.55 32.98 -79.71
C VAL A 437 50.34 33.04 -81.23
N ASN A 438 50.16 31.88 -81.88
CA ASN A 438 50.11 31.79 -83.34
C ASN A 438 48.68 31.96 -83.87
N THR A 439 48.42 33.09 -84.52
CA THR A 439 47.12 33.51 -85.09
C THR A 439 46.71 32.79 -86.39
N THR A 440 47.45 31.77 -86.84
CA THR A 440 47.18 31.05 -88.10
C THR A 440 46.78 29.58 -87.92
N LEU A 441 46.42 29.15 -86.71
CA LEU A 441 45.93 27.79 -86.47
C LEU A 441 44.56 27.55 -87.14
N LYS A 442 44.52 26.69 -88.17
CA LYS A 442 43.28 26.20 -88.79
C LYS A 442 42.43 25.52 -87.73
N ASN A 443 41.21 26.03 -87.50
CA ASN A 443 40.15 25.54 -86.58
C ASN A 443 39.92 26.31 -85.27
N MET A 444 40.35 27.57 -85.12
CA MET A 444 39.78 28.43 -84.05
C MET A 444 38.34 28.87 -84.38
N PRO A 445 37.46 29.09 -83.38
CA PRO A 445 36.14 29.65 -83.65
C PRO A 445 36.28 31.07 -84.24
N PHE A 446 35.46 31.36 -85.25
CA PHE A 446 35.52 32.61 -86.00
C PHE A 446 35.26 33.84 -85.09
N GLY A 447 36.21 34.78 -85.02
CA GLY A 447 36.11 36.03 -84.25
C GLY A 447 36.85 36.07 -82.90
N TRP A 448 37.69 35.07 -82.58
CA TRP A 448 38.33 34.89 -81.27
C TRP A 448 39.85 34.99 -81.43
N LEU A 449 40.47 36.06 -80.90
CA LEU A 449 41.75 36.53 -81.42
C LEU A 449 43.01 36.29 -80.55
N ASN A 450 42.92 35.89 -79.28
CA ASN A 450 44.13 35.70 -78.44
C ASN A 450 44.03 34.55 -77.42
N ASP A 451 45.18 33.90 -77.16
CA ASP A 451 45.51 32.97 -76.07
C ASP A 451 44.56 31.78 -75.81
N THR A 452 44.83 30.64 -76.46
CA THR A 452 44.23 29.33 -76.09
C THR A 452 45.20 28.51 -75.27
N MET A 453 44.76 27.99 -74.12
CA MET A 453 45.43 26.87 -73.44
C MET A 453 45.04 25.55 -74.10
N TYR A 454 46.02 24.80 -74.59
CA TYR A 454 45.78 23.54 -75.29
C TYR A 454 46.19 22.36 -74.40
N PHE A 455 45.31 21.39 -74.21
CA PHE A 455 45.63 20.12 -73.53
C PHE A 455 45.66 19.00 -74.57
N GLN A 456 46.85 18.47 -74.87
CA GLN A 456 47.01 17.36 -75.82
C GLN A 456 47.49 16.12 -75.08
N GLY A 457 46.60 15.13 -74.93
CA GLY A 457 46.96 13.76 -74.52
C GLY A 457 46.85 12.85 -75.73
N THR A 458 47.86 12.01 -75.98
CA THR A 458 47.82 10.99 -77.05
C THR A 458 47.64 9.63 -76.38
N VAL A 459 46.62 8.85 -76.75
CA VAL A 459 46.54 7.44 -76.37
C VAL A 459 47.06 6.61 -77.55
N ALA A 460 48.10 5.79 -77.32
CA ALA A 460 48.65 4.93 -78.38
C ALA A 460 47.82 3.64 -78.53
N GLY A 461 47.21 3.45 -79.72
CA GLY A 461 46.55 2.20 -80.14
C GLY A 461 45.35 2.44 -81.05
N SER A 462 45.55 2.33 -82.38
CA SER A 462 44.57 2.29 -83.50
C SER A 462 43.29 3.17 -83.41
N ASP A 463 43.29 4.21 -84.25
CA ASP A 463 42.16 4.94 -84.88
C ASP A 463 41.21 5.84 -84.08
N GLY A 464 41.56 6.25 -82.86
CA GLY A 464 40.83 7.31 -82.15
C GLY A 464 41.73 8.29 -81.38
N ARG A 465 42.23 9.35 -82.04
CA ARG A 465 42.83 10.49 -81.30
C ARG A 465 41.71 11.27 -80.59
N PHE A 466 41.79 11.41 -79.27
CA PHE A 466 40.91 12.28 -78.48
C PHE A 466 41.73 13.48 -78.00
N GLU A 467 41.42 14.68 -78.51
CA GLU A 467 42.09 15.92 -78.07
C GLU A 467 41.05 16.84 -77.44
N LEU A 468 41.23 17.24 -76.18
CA LEU A 468 40.36 18.15 -75.46
C LEU A 468 40.96 19.56 -75.48
N ALA A 469 40.32 20.48 -76.20
CA ALA A 469 40.70 21.88 -76.16
C ALA A 469 39.82 22.59 -75.11
N LEU A 470 40.46 23.29 -74.17
CA LEU A 470 39.80 24.00 -73.09
C LEU A 470 40.24 25.46 -73.16
N TYR A 471 39.32 26.33 -73.60
CA TYR A 471 39.61 27.75 -73.71
C TYR A 471 39.13 28.47 -72.46
N ILE A 472 40.05 29.21 -71.83
CA ILE A 472 39.77 30.17 -70.76
C ILE A 472 40.25 31.50 -71.34
N GLY A 473 39.32 32.37 -71.74
CA GLY A 473 39.66 33.54 -72.55
C GLY A 473 40.59 34.56 -71.91
N ASP A 474 41.26 35.33 -72.78
CA ASP A 474 42.31 36.30 -72.43
C ASP A 474 41.88 37.29 -71.34
N GLY A 475 42.85 37.72 -70.54
CA GLY A 475 42.69 38.55 -69.35
C GLY A 475 42.20 39.99 -69.57
N SER A 476 41.37 40.26 -70.58
CA SER A 476 40.53 41.45 -70.60
C SER A 476 39.29 41.22 -69.73
N ASN A 477 39.19 41.99 -68.64
CA ASN A 477 38.22 41.88 -67.53
C ASN A 477 36.72 41.91 -67.87
N THR A 478 36.31 41.71 -69.12
CA THR A 478 34.94 41.97 -69.57
C THR A 478 34.19 40.80 -70.18
N ASN A 479 34.81 39.64 -70.47
CA ASN A 479 34.03 38.45 -70.89
C ASN A 479 34.82 37.12 -70.86
N PRO A 480 35.24 36.60 -69.69
CA PRO A 480 35.81 35.26 -69.63
C PRO A 480 34.74 34.23 -70.02
N LYS A 481 35.01 33.45 -71.07
CA LYS A 481 34.16 32.34 -71.51
C LYS A 481 34.93 31.06 -71.31
N ILE A 482 34.34 30.11 -70.60
CA ILE A 482 34.87 28.75 -70.49
C ILE A 482 34.14 27.91 -71.51
N ALA A 483 34.86 27.39 -72.48
CA ALA A 483 34.31 26.51 -73.50
C ALA A 483 35.25 25.33 -73.74
N TYR A 484 34.66 24.19 -74.11
CA TYR A 484 35.41 23.01 -74.46
C TYR A 484 34.94 22.42 -75.80
N ARG A 485 35.83 21.68 -76.44
CA ARG A 485 35.48 20.77 -77.55
C ARG A 485 36.45 19.61 -77.59
N PHE A 486 36.05 18.56 -78.29
CA PHE A 486 36.88 17.38 -78.50
C PHE A 486 37.14 17.12 -79.99
N TYR A 487 38.32 16.60 -80.30
CA TYR A 487 38.66 16.01 -81.60
C TYR A 487 38.32 14.53 -81.58
N GLY A 488 37.57 14.05 -82.56
CA GLY A 488 37.19 12.64 -82.64
C GLY A 488 36.84 12.23 -84.07
N TRP A 489 37.27 11.02 -84.46
CA TRP A 489 37.07 10.43 -85.80
C TRP A 489 37.50 11.36 -86.95
N GLY A 490 38.68 11.96 -86.82
CA GLY A 490 39.30 12.78 -87.86
C GLY A 490 38.79 14.22 -87.98
N ASN A 491 37.87 14.68 -87.12
CA ASN A 491 37.34 16.05 -87.16
C ASN A 491 37.14 16.66 -85.75
N TRP A 492 37.28 17.99 -85.66
CA TRP A 492 36.92 18.75 -84.44
C TRP A 492 35.40 18.87 -84.31
N LYS A 493 34.89 18.62 -83.10
CA LYS A 493 33.49 18.95 -82.79
C LYS A 493 33.31 20.45 -82.51
N PRO A 494 32.08 20.98 -82.66
CA PRO A 494 31.79 22.38 -82.32
C PRO A 494 32.13 22.69 -80.86
N TRP A 495 32.38 23.96 -80.57
CA TRP A 495 32.59 24.43 -79.19
C TRP A 495 31.29 24.39 -78.39
N VAL A 496 31.39 23.89 -77.17
CA VAL A 496 30.32 23.93 -76.16
C VAL A 496 30.71 24.95 -75.09
N LEU A 497 29.84 25.94 -74.86
CA LEU A 497 30.01 26.97 -73.85
C LEU A 497 29.52 26.43 -72.50
N LEU A 498 30.30 26.59 -71.43
CA LEU A 498 29.94 26.15 -70.09
C LEU A 498 29.34 27.27 -69.24
N ALA A 499 29.85 28.50 -69.36
CA ALA A 499 29.31 29.68 -68.68
C ALA A 499 29.80 30.96 -69.37
N ASP A 500 28.98 32.01 -69.32
CA ASP A 500 29.40 33.37 -69.67
C ASP A 500 29.12 34.41 -68.57
N ASN A 501 29.50 35.67 -68.82
CA ASN A 501 29.32 36.76 -67.85
C ASN A 501 27.84 37.11 -67.61
N GLY A 502 26.93 36.79 -68.53
CA GLY A 502 25.50 36.95 -68.35
C GLY A 502 24.97 35.97 -67.29
N ASP A 503 25.42 34.72 -67.33
CA ASP A 503 25.08 33.72 -66.32
C ASP A 503 25.61 34.12 -64.93
N ILE A 504 26.86 34.59 -64.87
CA ILE A 504 27.48 35.07 -63.63
C ILE A 504 26.74 36.31 -63.10
N SER A 505 26.42 37.28 -63.96
CA SER A 505 25.70 38.49 -63.56
C SER A 505 24.28 38.19 -63.10
N ASN A 506 23.59 37.25 -63.76
CA ASN A 506 22.26 36.80 -63.35
C ASN A 506 22.29 36.11 -61.98
N LEU A 507 23.28 35.25 -61.74
CA LEU A 507 23.51 34.63 -60.44
C LEU A 507 23.81 35.68 -59.36
N GLN A 508 24.68 36.66 -59.64
CA GLN A 508 24.97 37.76 -58.70
C GLN A 508 23.74 38.60 -58.37
N ASN A 509 22.89 38.89 -59.37
CA ASN A 509 21.64 39.60 -59.17
C ASN A 509 20.65 38.78 -58.33
N GLN A 510 20.53 37.48 -58.59
CA GLN A 510 19.69 36.58 -57.80
C GLN A 510 20.16 36.50 -56.34
N ILE A 511 21.47 36.38 -56.11
CA ILE A 511 22.09 36.37 -54.77
C ILE A 511 21.85 37.70 -54.05
N THR A 512 22.03 38.82 -54.75
CA THR A 512 21.81 40.16 -54.19
C THR A 512 20.35 40.35 -53.81
N ASN A 513 19.41 39.95 -54.68
CA ASN A 513 17.98 40.03 -54.39
C ASN A 513 17.56 39.14 -53.21
N ALA A 514 18.10 37.91 -53.15
CA ALA A 514 17.85 37.00 -52.02
C ALA A 514 18.39 37.58 -50.71
N THR A 515 19.57 38.20 -50.74
CA THR A 515 20.19 38.86 -49.58
C THR A 515 19.33 40.04 -49.10
N ASN A 516 18.85 40.86 -50.03
CA ASN A 516 17.99 42.00 -49.70
C ASN A 516 16.63 41.55 -49.11
N LEU A 517 16.02 40.51 -49.67
CA LEU A 517 14.78 39.93 -49.13
C LEU A 517 14.99 39.33 -47.74
N ALA A 518 16.10 38.64 -47.51
CA ALA A 518 16.45 38.10 -46.20
C ALA A 518 16.65 39.22 -45.16
N ASN A 519 17.33 40.30 -45.53
CA ASN A 519 17.52 41.47 -44.67
C ASN A 519 16.18 42.16 -44.34
N GLN A 520 15.29 42.33 -45.32
CA GLN A 520 13.95 42.89 -45.10
C GLN A 520 13.10 41.99 -44.19
N ALA A 521 13.15 40.67 -44.40
CA ALA A 521 12.45 39.71 -43.55
C ALA A 521 12.96 39.78 -42.10
N SER A 522 14.28 39.84 -41.90
CA SER A 522 14.90 39.98 -40.57
C SER A 522 14.48 41.29 -39.88
N GLN A 523 14.52 42.42 -40.59
CA GLN A 523 14.06 43.71 -40.04
C GLN A 523 12.57 43.69 -39.70
N LYS A 524 11.74 43.04 -40.53
CA LYS A 524 10.31 42.92 -40.28
C LYS A 524 10.01 42.03 -39.07
N VAL A 525 10.77 40.95 -38.89
CA VAL A 525 10.68 40.10 -37.69
C VAL A 525 11.07 40.88 -36.45
N ASP A 526 12.20 41.61 -36.49
CA ASP A 526 12.64 42.44 -35.36
C ASP A 526 11.60 43.53 -35.03
N SER A 527 11.03 44.21 -36.03
CA SER A 527 9.97 45.20 -35.82
C SER A 527 8.68 44.58 -35.26
N THR A 528 8.29 43.41 -35.74
CA THR A 528 7.08 42.71 -35.27
C THR A 528 7.25 42.28 -33.82
N LEU A 529 8.43 41.73 -33.46
CA LEU A 529 8.72 41.29 -32.09
C LEU A 529 8.88 42.47 -31.12
N ALA A 530 9.50 43.57 -31.56
CA ALA A 530 9.62 44.79 -30.75
C ALA A 530 8.25 45.42 -30.44
N ASN A 531 7.29 45.30 -31.36
CA ASN A 531 5.92 45.79 -31.19
C ASN A 531 4.96 44.75 -30.56
N SER A 532 5.44 43.56 -30.24
CA SER A 532 4.65 42.52 -29.58
C SER A 532 4.79 42.65 -28.07
N PHE A 533 3.65 42.69 -27.37
CA PHE A 533 3.59 42.76 -25.92
C PHE A 533 2.86 41.54 -25.37
N VAL A 534 3.37 40.99 -24.27
CA VAL A 534 2.65 39.97 -23.49
C VAL A 534 1.72 40.70 -22.54
N ARG A 535 0.42 40.40 -22.64
CA ARG A 535 -0.60 40.91 -21.72
C ARG A 535 -0.79 39.90 -20.60
N LYS A 536 -0.58 40.34 -19.35
CA LYS A 536 -0.94 39.58 -18.16
C LYS A 536 -1.87 40.41 -17.29
N GLN A 537 -2.94 39.79 -16.80
CA GLN A 537 -3.76 40.37 -15.73
C GLN A 537 -3.07 40.09 -14.40
N GLY A 538 -2.69 41.16 -13.71
CA GLY A 538 -2.12 41.13 -12.37
C GLY A 538 -3.02 41.89 -11.39
N MET A 539 -2.55 42.02 -10.16
CA MET A 539 -3.25 42.75 -9.11
C MET A 539 -2.28 43.79 -8.51
N ASN A 540 -2.74 45.02 -8.27
CA ASN A 540 -1.91 46.04 -7.63
C ASN A 540 -1.87 45.84 -6.11
N ALA A 541 -1.13 46.71 -5.40
CA ALA A 541 -1.00 46.66 -3.96
C ALA A 541 -2.30 46.84 -3.15
N ASN A 542 -3.36 47.34 -3.80
CA ASN A 542 -4.66 47.57 -3.19
C ASN A 542 -5.66 46.44 -3.50
N GLY A 543 -5.25 45.41 -4.25
CA GLY A 543 -6.13 44.31 -4.64
C GLY A 543 -6.90 44.54 -5.95
N ASP A 544 -6.67 45.65 -6.64
CA ASP A 544 -7.36 45.94 -7.90
C ASP A 544 -6.73 45.17 -9.06
N LEU A 545 -7.56 44.67 -9.97
CA LEU A 545 -7.12 44.08 -11.24
C LEU A 545 -6.43 45.15 -12.10
N VAL A 546 -5.16 44.92 -12.42
CA VAL A 546 -4.35 45.80 -13.29
C VAL A 546 -3.76 44.99 -14.44
N GLU A 547 -3.74 45.59 -15.63
CA GLU A 547 -3.10 45.00 -16.80
C GLU A 547 -1.61 45.35 -16.81
N ILE A 548 -0.75 44.34 -16.78
CA ILE A 548 0.71 44.50 -16.89
C ILE A 548 1.10 44.18 -18.33
N ARG A 549 1.72 45.15 -19.01
CA ARG A 549 2.25 45.01 -20.38
C ARG A 549 3.77 45.10 -20.35
N GLY A 550 4.43 44.05 -20.82
CA GLY A 550 5.89 44.01 -20.98
C GLY A 550 6.26 43.86 -22.45
N ASN A 551 7.16 44.71 -22.94
CA ASN A 551 7.73 44.60 -24.28
C ASN A 551 8.87 43.57 -24.29
N ALA A 552 9.04 42.88 -25.42
CA ALA A 552 10.19 42.01 -25.62
C ALA A 552 11.49 42.84 -25.69
N VAL A 553 12.50 42.49 -24.90
CA VAL A 553 13.81 43.16 -24.96
C VAL A 553 14.83 42.25 -25.64
N LYS A 554 15.40 42.70 -26.77
CA LYS A 554 16.45 41.97 -27.50
C LYS A 554 17.73 41.90 -26.68
N GLN A 555 18.28 40.71 -26.54
CA GLN A 555 19.52 40.42 -25.84
C GLN A 555 20.71 40.48 -26.81
N ALA A 556 21.91 40.65 -26.26
CA ALA A 556 23.14 40.74 -27.03
C ALA A 556 23.43 39.47 -27.87
N ASN A 557 22.89 38.31 -27.48
CA ASN A 557 23.00 37.05 -28.22
C ASN A 557 21.94 36.88 -29.32
N GLY A 558 21.09 37.88 -29.57
CA GLY A 558 20.03 37.85 -30.58
C GLY A 558 18.70 37.26 -30.10
N GLY A 559 18.61 36.70 -28.90
CA GLY A 559 17.35 36.24 -28.30
C GLY A 559 16.51 37.38 -27.74
N TYR A 560 15.22 37.14 -27.47
CA TYR A 560 14.32 38.11 -26.84
C TYR A 560 13.86 37.58 -25.49
N ILE A 561 13.90 38.42 -24.45
CA ILE A 561 13.40 38.07 -23.12
C ILE A 561 12.18 38.93 -22.74
N PHE A 562 11.30 38.34 -21.94
CA PHE A 562 10.19 39.01 -21.27
C PHE A 562 10.43 38.89 -19.76
N ASP A 563 10.76 39.99 -19.09
CA ASP A 563 10.83 40.01 -17.63
C ASP A 563 9.42 40.31 -17.07
N ILE A 564 8.74 39.26 -16.63
CA ILE A 564 7.40 39.35 -16.03
C ILE A 564 7.50 39.43 -14.50
N TRP A 565 8.66 39.07 -13.93
CA TRP A 565 8.82 38.84 -12.50
C TRP A 565 8.95 40.14 -11.71
N SER A 566 9.69 41.12 -12.24
CA SER A 566 9.94 42.38 -11.52
C SER A 566 8.73 43.34 -11.52
N SER A 567 7.79 43.17 -12.45
CA SER A 567 6.62 44.03 -12.65
C SER A 567 5.31 43.53 -12.01
N ASP A 568 5.23 42.28 -11.55
CA ASP A 568 4.02 41.68 -10.96
C ASP A 568 4.06 41.76 -9.43
N TRP A 569 3.27 42.68 -8.86
CA TRP A 569 3.18 42.87 -7.41
C TRP A 569 2.82 41.57 -6.67
N THR A 570 1.96 40.73 -7.26
CA THR A 570 1.54 39.44 -6.67
C THR A 570 2.72 38.48 -6.51
N ALA A 571 3.59 38.39 -7.53
CA ALA A 571 4.78 37.53 -7.49
C ALA A 571 5.83 38.06 -6.50
N SER A 572 6.02 39.38 -6.45
CA SER A 572 6.89 40.01 -5.46
C SER A 572 6.39 39.79 -4.03
N LYS A 573 5.07 39.93 -3.79
CA LYS A 573 4.49 39.72 -2.47
C LYS A 573 4.51 38.25 -2.06
N LEU A 574 4.30 37.33 -2.99
CA LEU A 574 4.44 35.90 -2.75
C LEU A 574 5.86 35.56 -2.27
N LYS A 575 6.90 36.11 -2.91
CA LYS A 575 8.30 35.95 -2.47
C LYS A 575 8.52 36.50 -1.07
N ASP A 576 7.99 37.68 -0.75
CA ASP A 576 8.07 38.26 0.61
C ASP A 576 7.35 37.39 1.63
N VAL A 577 6.16 36.87 1.31
CA VAL A 577 5.38 35.99 2.19
C VAL A 577 6.10 34.65 2.39
N LEU A 578 6.67 34.06 1.34
CA LEU A 578 7.53 32.86 1.43
C LEU A 578 8.81 33.12 2.25
N GLY A 579 9.38 34.33 2.18
CA GLY A 579 10.48 34.75 3.04
C GLY A 579 10.08 34.96 4.51
N GLN A 580 8.82 35.31 4.76
CA GLN A 580 8.25 35.47 6.10
C GLN A 580 7.74 34.14 6.70
N LEU A 581 7.47 33.12 5.90
CA LEU A 581 6.95 31.81 6.35
C LEU A 581 7.81 31.15 7.45
N PRO A 582 9.16 31.18 7.39
CA PRO A 582 10.01 30.71 8.49
C PRO A 582 9.86 31.51 9.79
N SER A 583 9.37 32.76 9.73
CA SER A 583 9.18 33.65 10.89
C SER A 583 7.75 33.72 11.43
N LYS A 584 6.75 33.22 10.69
CA LYS A 584 5.34 33.16 11.15
C LYS A 584 4.94 31.85 11.82
N ALA A 585 5.72 30.79 11.60
CA ALA A 585 5.73 29.62 12.47
C ALA A 585 6.97 29.70 13.38
N ASN A 586 6.94 30.62 14.33
CA ASN A 586 8.04 30.78 15.27
C ASN A 586 8.16 29.47 16.07
N SER A 587 9.26 28.73 15.89
CA SER A 587 9.47 27.47 16.58
C SER A 587 9.42 27.63 18.10
N SER A 588 9.69 28.83 18.64
CA SER A 588 9.55 29.11 20.06
C SER A 588 8.11 29.08 20.54
N ASP A 589 7.15 29.54 19.73
CA ASP A 589 5.73 29.61 20.11
C ASP A 589 5.12 28.21 20.08
N VAL A 590 5.43 27.44 19.03
CA VAL A 590 5.07 26.01 18.96
C VAL A 590 5.72 25.22 20.09
N SER A 591 6.99 25.50 20.43
CA SER A 591 7.67 24.84 21.55
C SER A 591 7.12 25.28 22.91
N ALA A 592 6.68 26.52 23.05
CA ALA A 592 6.03 27.04 24.25
C ALA A 592 4.64 26.42 24.43
N ASP A 593 3.85 26.29 23.36
CA ASP A 593 2.56 25.62 23.39
C ASP A 593 2.70 24.12 23.67
N ILE A 594 3.69 23.45 23.05
CA ILE A 594 4.01 22.06 23.37
C ILE A 594 4.43 21.92 24.84
N SER A 595 5.27 22.82 25.35
CA SER A 595 5.70 22.80 26.75
C SER A 595 4.54 23.10 27.71
N ASN A 596 3.64 24.00 27.36
CA ASN A 596 2.45 24.32 28.13
C ASN A 596 1.47 23.14 28.16
N LEU A 597 1.24 22.48 27.02
CA LEU A 597 0.44 21.26 26.93
C LEU A 597 1.07 20.12 27.72
N GLN A 598 2.39 19.94 27.61
CA GLN A 598 3.14 18.97 28.41
C GLN A 598 3.03 19.29 29.91
N SER A 599 3.11 20.56 30.32
CA SER A 599 2.94 20.98 31.71
C SER A 599 1.52 20.74 32.20
N GLN A 600 0.49 20.99 31.37
CA GLN A 600 -0.90 20.69 31.70
C GLN A 600 -1.12 19.18 31.86
N ILE A 601 -0.57 18.37 30.95
CA ILE A 601 -0.64 16.90 31.02
C ILE A 601 0.10 16.39 32.26
N ASN A 602 1.33 16.84 32.50
CA ASN A 602 2.15 16.44 33.65
C ASN A 602 1.57 16.94 34.99
N SER A 603 0.83 18.04 35.01
CA SER A 603 0.14 18.52 36.21
C SER A 603 -1.07 17.66 36.61
N LYS A 604 -1.59 16.84 35.69
CA LYS A 604 -2.68 15.90 35.95
C LYS A 604 -2.13 14.52 36.33
N THR A 605 -1.32 14.44 37.38
CA THR A 605 -0.77 13.17 37.88
C THR A 605 -1.76 12.36 38.72
N SER A 606 -2.88 12.96 39.12
CA SER A 606 -3.89 12.34 40.00
C SER A 606 -5.29 12.90 39.78
N GLY A 607 -6.30 12.13 40.17
CA GLY A 607 -7.67 12.61 40.32
C GLY A 607 -8.57 11.56 40.96
N THR A 608 -9.88 11.81 40.98
CA THR A 608 -10.84 10.91 41.63
C THR A 608 -11.03 9.64 40.80
N ILE A 609 -10.61 8.51 41.35
CA ILE A 609 -10.76 7.17 40.79
C ILE A 609 -11.74 6.35 41.63
N ILE A 610 -12.26 5.25 41.06
CA ILE A 610 -13.05 4.26 41.80
C ILE A 610 -12.09 3.15 42.25
N THR A 611 -12.01 2.89 43.56
CA THR A 611 -11.14 1.86 44.15
C THR A 611 -11.89 0.56 44.46
N ALA A 612 -13.20 0.63 44.66
CA ALA A 612 -14.07 -0.52 44.84
C ALA A 612 -15.48 -0.23 44.29
N TYR A 613 -16.22 -1.27 43.92
CA TYR A 613 -17.59 -1.16 43.41
C TYR A 613 -18.47 -2.24 44.05
N ASP A 614 -19.50 -1.84 44.79
CA ASP A 614 -20.49 -2.77 45.31
C ASP A 614 -21.52 -3.10 44.23
N ILE A 615 -21.51 -4.35 43.75
CA ILE A 615 -22.38 -4.84 42.69
C ILE A 615 -23.85 -4.88 43.13
N ALA A 616 -24.12 -5.15 44.42
CA ALA A 616 -25.49 -5.30 44.92
C ALA A 616 -26.17 -3.93 45.06
N SER A 617 -25.47 -2.94 45.61
CA SER A 617 -26.01 -1.60 45.82
C SER A 617 -25.67 -0.60 44.72
N LYS A 618 -24.86 -1.01 43.73
CA LYS A 618 -24.35 -0.17 42.62
C LYS A 618 -23.59 1.08 43.08
N ASN A 619 -22.97 1.01 44.26
CA ASN A 619 -22.28 2.15 44.85
C ASN A 619 -20.75 2.02 44.68
N PRO A 620 -20.08 2.98 44.01
CA PRO A 620 -18.63 3.02 43.91
C PRO A 620 -17.99 3.67 45.14
N THR A 621 -16.85 3.13 45.58
CA THR A 621 -15.92 3.79 46.50
C THR A 621 -14.97 4.68 45.72
N LYS A 622 -14.89 5.96 46.08
CA LYS A 622 -14.11 6.96 45.35
C LYS A 622 -12.95 7.46 46.20
N GLU A 623 -11.76 7.55 45.59
CA GLU A 623 -10.56 8.10 46.22
C GLU A 623 -9.81 8.99 45.23
N THR A 624 -9.11 10.01 45.72
CA THR A 624 -8.19 10.79 44.88
C THR A 624 -6.82 10.13 44.90
N ASN A 625 -6.36 9.65 43.74
CA ASN A 625 -5.11 8.89 43.64
C ASN A 625 -4.42 9.15 42.29
N SER A 626 -3.15 8.74 42.19
CA SER A 626 -2.36 8.89 40.98
C SER A 626 -2.84 7.98 39.84
N TYR A 627 -2.78 8.49 38.61
CA TYR A 627 -3.06 7.72 37.40
C TYR A 627 -1.88 6.83 36.97
N THR A 628 -0.70 7.01 37.56
CA THR A 628 0.50 6.27 37.18
C THR A 628 0.34 4.77 37.45
N ASN A 629 0.56 3.95 36.41
CA ASN A 629 0.41 2.49 36.44
C ASN A 629 -0.99 2.00 36.84
N LYS A 630 -2.04 2.79 36.59
CA LYS A 630 -3.44 2.40 36.82
C LYS A 630 -4.16 2.19 35.49
N TRP A 631 -5.00 1.16 35.45
CA TRP A 631 -5.91 0.92 34.32
C TRP A 631 -7.20 1.68 34.61
N LEU A 632 -7.52 2.66 33.77
CA LEU A 632 -8.74 3.46 33.90
C LEU A 632 -9.89 2.73 33.20
N VAL A 633 -10.99 2.53 33.91
CA VAL A 633 -12.22 1.90 33.39
C VAL A 633 -13.34 2.94 33.39
N ASP A 634 -14.17 2.92 32.35
CA ASP A 634 -15.37 3.77 32.27
C ASP A 634 -16.38 3.39 33.37
N GLN A 635 -16.82 4.39 34.13
CA GLN A 635 -17.74 4.21 35.25
C GLN A 635 -19.10 3.68 34.80
N ASN A 636 -19.55 4.02 33.59
CA ASN A 636 -20.84 3.57 33.05
C ASN A 636 -20.87 2.06 32.77
N VAL A 637 -19.71 1.47 32.47
CA VAL A 637 -19.58 0.02 32.18
C VAL A 637 -19.77 -0.80 33.46
N LEU A 638 -19.34 -0.29 34.61
CA LEU A 638 -19.47 -1.00 35.90
C LEU A 638 -20.93 -1.19 36.32
N SER A 639 -21.80 -0.21 36.05
CA SER A 639 -23.23 -0.35 36.33
C SER A 639 -23.90 -1.40 35.44
N GLN A 640 -23.58 -1.44 34.15
CA GLN A 640 -24.13 -2.43 33.22
C GLN A 640 -23.69 -3.86 33.58
N PHE A 641 -22.42 -4.01 33.98
CA PHE A 641 -21.90 -5.28 34.46
C PHE A 641 -22.60 -5.73 35.76
N ALA A 642 -22.83 -4.80 36.69
CA ALA A 642 -23.59 -5.08 37.91
C ALA A 642 -25.04 -5.50 37.62
N ASP A 643 -25.69 -4.87 36.64
CA ASP A 643 -27.01 -5.25 36.16
C ASP A 643 -27.06 -6.67 35.61
N ALA A 644 -26.06 -7.04 34.79
CA ALA A 644 -25.96 -8.40 34.25
C ALA A 644 -25.80 -9.45 35.36
N ILE A 645 -24.95 -9.19 36.36
CA ILE A 645 -24.75 -10.11 37.49
C ILE A 645 -26.02 -10.23 38.34
N ASN A 646 -26.69 -9.12 38.64
CA ASN A 646 -27.91 -9.14 39.44
C ASN A 646 -29.07 -9.85 38.72
N SER A 647 -29.14 -9.74 37.40
CA SER A 647 -30.11 -10.48 36.58
C SER A 647 -29.90 -12.01 36.68
N ILE A 648 -28.66 -12.49 36.66
CA ILE A 648 -28.34 -13.93 36.81
C ILE A 648 -28.84 -14.49 38.15
N ASN A 649 -28.76 -13.72 39.24
CA ASN A 649 -29.28 -14.17 40.54
C ASN A 649 -30.82 -14.27 40.55
N SER A 650 -31.52 -13.46 39.76
CA SER A 650 -32.99 -13.45 39.70
C SER A 650 -33.60 -14.54 38.82
N THR A 651 -32.83 -15.17 37.92
CA THR A 651 -33.34 -16.18 36.96
C THR A 651 -33.04 -17.63 37.35
N ARG A 652 -32.28 -17.89 38.42
CA ARG A 652 -31.97 -19.24 38.89
C ARG A 652 -33.10 -19.79 39.77
N VAL A 653 -33.48 -21.05 39.56
CA VAL A 653 -34.37 -21.77 40.49
C VAL A 653 -33.69 -21.84 41.87
N PRO A 654 -34.27 -21.26 42.93
CA PRO A 654 -33.65 -21.25 44.24
C PRO A 654 -33.42 -22.67 44.78
N LEU A 655 -32.22 -22.89 45.34
CA LEU A 655 -31.90 -24.07 46.15
C LEU A 655 -32.11 -23.71 47.62
N VAL A 656 -33.00 -24.43 48.29
CA VAL A 656 -33.41 -24.13 49.68
C VAL A 656 -33.21 -25.37 50.54
N ASN A 657 -32.73 -25.21 51.77
CA ASN A 657 -32.67 -26.32 52.71
C ASN A 657 -34.06 -26.63 53.29
N GLY A 658 -34.41 -27.91 53.25
CA GLY A 658 -35.59 -28.52 53.85
C GLY A 658 -35.54 -28.55 55.38
N SER A 659 -36.68 -28.39 56.05
CA SER A 659 -36.82 -28.65 57.50
C SER A 659 -37.37 -30.06 57.73
N GLY A 660 -37.00 -30.68 58.85
CA GLY A 660 -37.37 -32.07 59.10
C GLY A 660 -38.87 -32.31 59.26
N ASP A 661 -39.62 -31.29 59.66
CA ASP A 661 -41.07 -31.35 59.90
C ASP A 661 -41.90 -30.64 58.81
N ASP A 662 -41.28 -30.32 57.67
CA ASP A 662 -41.96 -29.68 56.55
C ASP A 662 -43.17 -30.49 56.08
N ASP A 663 -44.21 -29.80 55.63
CA ASP A 663 -45.24 -30.39 54.80
C ASP A 663 -44.86 -30.23 53.33
N LEU A 664 -44.54 -31.33 52.65
CA LEU A 664 -44.12 -31.30 51.25
C LEU A 664 -45.21 -30.74 50.32
N PHE A 665 -46.48 -30.75 50.73
CA PHE A 665 -47.61 -30.23 49.96
C PHE A 665 -47.94 -28.76 50.28
N ALA A 666 -47.26 -28.14 51.24
CA ALA A 666 -47.42 -26.71 51.54
C ALA A 666 -46.69 -25.80 50.55
N PHE A 667 -45.71 -26.31 49.82
CA PHE A 667 -44.89 -25.52 48.91
C PHE A 667 -45.52 -25.42 47.52
N LYS A 668 -45.76 -24.19 47.06
CA LYS A 668 -46.37 -23.89 45.75
C LYS A 668 -45.57 -22.82 44.99
N THR A 669 -44.26 -22.95 45.01
CA THR A 669 -43.30 -22.00 44.41
C THR A 669 -42.27 -22.74 43.58
N ASN A 670 -41.63 -22.05 42.63
CA ASN A 670 -40.53 -22.63 41.84
C ASN A 670 -39.25 -22.69 42.67
N GLN A 671 -38.90 -23.86 43.20
CA GLN A 671 -37.70 -24.08 44.01
C GLN A 671 -37.29 -25.55 44.05
N ILE A 672 -36.04 -25.82 44.40
CA ILE A 672 -35.56 -27.16 44.75
C ILE A 672 -35.25 -27.16 46.24
N ARG A 673 -35.90 -28.04 47.00
CA ARG A 673 -35.64 -28.22 48.43
C ARG A 673 -34.78 -29.46 48.66
N LEU A 674 -33.71 -29.28 49.44
CA LEU A 674 -32.75 -30.32 49.80
C LEU A 674 -32.96 -30.75 51.26
N TYR A 675 -33.14 -32.04 51.52
CA TYR A 675 -33.35 -32.57 52.87
C TYR A 675 -32.16 -33.42 53.30
N PRO A 676 -31.04 -32.83 53.78
CA PRO A 676 -29.83 -33.56 54.15
C PRO A 676 -30.03 -34.30 55.47
N GLY A 677 -30.61 -35.51 55.40
CA GLY A 677 -30.78 -36.43 56.53
C GLY A 677 -32.02 -36.19 57.42
N ASN A 678 -32.67 -35.04 57.30
CA ASN A 678 -33.74 -34.63 58.23
C ASN A 678 -35.17 -34.93 57.76
N GLY A 679 -35.38 -35.45 56.55
CA GLY A 679 -36.70 -35.51 55.95
C GLY A 679 -37.66 -36.61 56.46
N LYS A 680 -37.26 -37.45 57.42
CA LYS A 680 -38.06 -38.60 57.89
C LYS A 680 -39.41 -38.22 58.51
N ASN A 681 -39.49 -37.02 59.10
CA ASN A 681 -40.69 -36.52 59.78
C ASN A 681 -41.51 -35.57 58.89
N CYS A 682 -41.10 -35.35 57.63
CA CYS A 682 -41.85 -34.50 56.72
C CYS A 682 -43.25 -35.08 56.50
N LYS A 683 -44.25 -34.22 56.41
CA LYS A 683 -45.62 -34.62 56.10
C LYS A 683 -45.77 -34.80 54.60
N ASN A 684 -46.73 -35.65 54.20
CA ASN A 684 -47.04 -35.94 52.81
C ASN A 684 -45.82 -36.48 52.01
N LEU A 685 -45.01 -37.32 52.65
CA LEU A 685 -43.96 -38.08 51.97
C LEU A 685 -44.56 -39.11 50.99
N PRO A 686 -43.90 -39.39 49.86
CA PRO A 686 -44.24 -40.56 49.06
C PRO A 686 -43.95 -41.85 49.83
N PRO A 687 -44.57 -42.98 49.43
CA PRO A 687 -44.23 -44.30 49.96
C PRO A 687 -42.90 -44.82 49.37
N ALA A 688 -41.85 -44.00 49.49
CA ALA A 688 -40.50 -44.28 49.03
C ALA A 688 -39.76 -45.19 50.01
N SER A 689 -38.89 -46.06 49.49
CA SER A 689 -38.06 -46.97 50.29
C SER A 689 -37.08 -46.22 51.21
N ASN A 690 -36.70 -44.99 50.85
CA ASN A 690 -35.90 -44.11 51.69
C ASN A 690 -36.45 -42.68 51.67
N THR A 691 -36.88 -42.21 52.84
CA THR A 691 -37.43 -40.85 53.09
C THR A 691 -36.44 -39.94 53.81
N GLN A 692 -35.15 -40.27 53.77
CA GLN A 692 -34.05 -39.46 54.27
C GLN A 692 -33.10 -39.12 53.11
N TRP A 693 -32.42 -37.98 53.18
CA TRP A 693 -31.50 -37.52 52.13
C TRP A 693 -32.16 -37.39 50.75
N PHE A 694 -33.36 -36.81 50.69
CA PHE A 694 -34.08 -36.62 49.43
C PHE A 694 -34.06 -35.16 48.95
N THR A 695 -34.50 -34.98 47.71
CA THR A 695 -34.76 -33.64 47.15
C THR A 695 -36.17 -33.59 46.63
N VAL A 696 -36.80 -32.41 46.74
CA VAL A 696 -38.09 -32.15 46.10
C VAL A 696 -37.95 -30.93 45.20
N GLN A 697 -38.25 -31.11 43.93
CA GLN A 697 -38.34 -30.02 42.98
C GLN A 697 -39.80 -29.63 42.80
N TYR A 698 -40.09 -28.36 43.02
CA TYR A 698 -41.40 -27.76 42.83
C TYR A 698 -41.39 -26.93 41.56
N VAL A 699 -42.33 -27.21 40.65
CA VAL A 699 -42.49 -26.50 39.38
C VAL A 699 -43.95 -26.07 39.26
N PHE A 700 -44.19 -24.76 39.22
CA PHE A 700 -45.49 -24.12 39.25
C PHE A 700 -45.56 -22.99 38.24
N GLU A 701 -46.72 -22.83 37.60
CA GLU A 701 -46.96 -21.72 36.66
C GLU A 701 -46.95 -20.37 37.40
N ASN A 702 -47.57 -20.32 38.57
CA ASN A 702 -47.62 -19.16 39.46
C ASN A 702 -47.65 -19.61 40.93
N PRO A 703 -47.27 -18.76 41.89
CA PRO A 703 -47.44 -19.06 43.32
C PRO A 703 -48.89 -19.46 43.63
N ASN A 704 -49.07 -20.61 44.27
CA ASN A 704 -50.38 -21.21 44.60
C ASN A 704 -51.23 -21.69 43.41
N GLY A 705 -50.70 -21.67 42.18
CA GLY A 705 -51.38 -22.19 40.98
C GLY A 705 -51.15 -23.67 40.72
N ASP A 706 -51.36 -24.09 39.48
CA ASP A 706 -51.11 -25.46 39.02
C ASP A 706 -49.62 -25.75 38.91
N GLY A 707 -49.25 -27.01 39.17
CA GLY A 707 -47.87 -27.41 39.16
C GLY A 707 -47.63 -28.87 39.50
N VAL A 708 -46.37 -29.19 39.79
CA VAL A 708 -45.92 -30.54 40.12
C VAL A 708 -44.84 -30.50 41.18
N ALA A 709 -44.88 -31.47 42.09
CA ALA A 709 -43.76 -31.77 42.96
C ALA A 709 -43.10 -33.08 42.51
N ILE A 710 -41.77 -33.07 42.40
CA ILE A 710 -40.96 -34.20 41.99
C ILE A 710 -40.02 -34.55 43.13
N PHE A 711 -40.27 -35.68 43.78
CA PHE A 711 -39.45 -36.21 44.85
C PHE A 711 -38.40 -37.17 44.28
N ARG A 712 -37.15 -37.04 44.73
CA ARG A 712 -36.04 -37.93 44.35
C ARG A 712 -35.31 -38.41 45.59
N SER A 713 -35.17 -39.72 45.73
CA SER A 713 -34.51 -40.37 46.87
C SER A 713 -33.20 -41.06 46.46
N PRO A 714 -32.24 -41.25 47.39
CA PRO A 714 -31.01 -42.01 47.15
C PRO A 714 -31.25 -43.49 46.79
N ALA A 715 -32.45 -44.00 47.01
CA ALA A 715 -32.84 -45.36 46.61
C ALA A 715 -33.14 -45.50 45.10
N ASN A 716 -32.76 -44.52 44.27
CA ASN A 716 -33.09 -44.44 42.84
C ASN A 716 -34.60 -44.46 42.55
N GLU A 717 -35.38 -43.88 43.45
CA GLU A 717 -36.82 -43.73 43.29
C GLU A 717 -37.16 -42.28 42.94
N VAL A 718 -37.99 -42.10 41.92
CA VAL A 718 -38.56 -40.81 41.54
C VAL A 718 -40.07 -40.91 41.69
N TRP A 719 -40.63 -39.99 42.44
CA TRP A 719 -42.06 -39.89 42.66
C TRP A 719 -42.55 -38.53 42.20
N MET A 720 -43.73 -38.48 41.61
CA MET A 720 -44.35 -37.24 41.16
C MET A 720 -45.78 -37.12 41.70
N VAL A 721 -46.19 -35.89 42.00
CA VAL A 721 -47.56 -35.57 42.36
C VAL A 721 -47.95 -34.24 41.72
N GLY A 722 -49.11 -34.21 41.08
CA GLY A 722 -49.66 -33.00 40.49
C GLY A 722 -50.37 -32.15 41.53
N ASN A 723 -50.18 -30.84 41.46
CA ASN A 723 -51.00 -29.85 42.13
C ASN A 723 -51.97 -29.24 41.11
N ASN A 724 -53.27 -29.34 41.37
CA ASN A 724 -54.31 -28.76 40.53
C ASN A 724 -55.22 -27.88 41.40
N GLY A 725 -55.36 -26.61 41.05
CA GLY A 725 -56.13 -25.62 41.79
C GLY A 725 -55.61 -25.38 43.21
N GLY A 726 -54.31 -25.56 43.45
CA GLY A 726 -53.70 -25.43 44.78
C GLY A 726 -53.82 -26.68 45.66
N SER A 727 -54.26 -27.82 45.13
CA SER A 727 -54.45 -29.07 45.88
C SER A 727 -53.73 -30.27 45.26
N TYR A 728 -53.11 -31.09 46.10
CA TYR A 728 -52.39 -32.31 45.73
C TYR A 728 -53.30 -33.55 45.91
N THR A 729 -54.35 -33.65 45.09
CA THR A 729 -55.46 -34.61 45.31
C THR A 729 -55.17 -36.04 44.85
N THR A 730 -54.23 -36.24 43.94
CA THR A 730 -53.98 -37.55 43.30
C THR A 730 -52.97 -38.42 44.04
N GLY A 731 -52.29 -37.88 45.06
CA GLY A 731 -51.24 -38.59 45.78
C GLY A 731 -50.00 -38.88 44.93
N TRP A 732 -48.95 -39.40 45.57
CA TRP A 732 -47.69 -39.69 44.89
C TRP A 732 -47.78 -40.87 43.94
N THR A 733 -47.30 -40.70 42.71
CA THR A 733 -47.15 -41.76 41.71
C THR A 733 -45.66 -42.01 41.46
N ARG A 734 -45.24 -43.29 41.52
CA ARG A 734 -43.85 -43.67 41.23
C ARG A 734 -43.60 -43.66 39.73
N LEU A 735 -42.50 -43.07 39.29
CA LEU A 735 -42.00 -43.25 37.92
C LEU A 735 -41.25 -44.58 37.85
N ALA A 736 -41.43 -45.34 36.77
CA ALA A 736 -40.77 -46.63 36.57
C ALA A 736 -39.24 -46.50 36.65
N ASN A 737 -38.60 -47.44 37.35
CA ASN A 737 -37.14 -47.49 37.45
C ASN A 737 -36.52 -48.50 36.47
N SER A 738 -35.19 -48.62 36.44
CA SER A 738 -34.50 -49.56 35.55
C SER A 738 -34.87 -51.02 35.82
N GLY A 739 -35.20 -51.40 37.06
CA GLY A 739 -35.66 -52.73 37.41
C GLY A 739 -37.06 -53.03 36.83
N ASP A 740 -37.98 -52.07 36.92
CA ASP A 740 -39.31 -52.16 36.29
C ASP A 740 -39.17 -52.35 34.76
N ILE A 741 -38.25 -51.61 34.12
CA ILE A 741 -37.96 -51.72 32.68
C ILE A 741 -37.32 -53.08 32.34
N SER A 742 -36.33 -53.54 33.12
CA SER A 742 -35.69 -54.84 32.92
C SER A 742 -36.68 -56.00 33.07
N ASN A 743 -37.61 -55.91 34.02
CA ASN A 743 -38.67 -56.91 34.18
C ASN A 743 -39.59 -56.95 32.95
N LEU A 744 -40.00 -55.80 32.43
CA LEU A 744 -40.78 -55.73 31.18
C LEU A 744 -40.00 -56.27 29.99
N GLN A 745 -38.72 -55.94 29.84
CA GLN A 745 -37.85 -56.48 28.79
C GLN A 745 -37.73 -58.01 28.87
N ASN A 746 -37.59 -58.56 30.08
CA ASN A 746 -37.55 -60.00 30.29
C ASN A 746 -38.87 -60.67 29.84
N ILE A 747 -40.02 -60.08 30.19
CA ILE A 747 -41.33 -60.57 29.76
C ILE A 747 -41.46 -60.51 28.22
N ILE A 748 -41.07 -59.39 27.60
CA ILE A 748 -41.12 -59.21 26.14
C ILE A 748 -40.21 -60.21 25.44
N ASN A 749 -38.99 -60.43 25.94
CA ASN A 749 -38.04 -61.38 25.36
C ASN A 749 -38.57 -62.82 25.43
N GLN A 750 -39.18 -63.21 26.56
CA GLN A 750 -39.83 -64.52 26.71
C GLN A 750 -41.01 -64.69 25.73
N GLN A 751 -41.83 -63.65 25.58
CA GLN A 751 -42.92 -63.65 24.61
C GLN A 751 -42.41 -63.75 23.16
N ASN A 752 -41.35 -63.01 22.81
CA ASN A 752 -40.73 -63.07 21.47
C ASN A 752 -40.16 -64.45 21.14
N GLN A 753 -39.51 -65.11 22.09
CA GLN A 753 -39.03 -66.49 21.90
C GLN A 753 -40.19 -67.46 21.64
N THR A 754 -41.30 -67.29 22.35
CA THR A 754 -42.51 -68.08 22.14
C THR A 754 -43.10 -67.86 20.74
N ILE A 755 -43.16 -66.60 20.29
CA ILE A 755 -43.64 -66.23 18.95
C ILE A 755 -42.75 -66.85 17.87
N GLN A 756 -41.43 -66.72 17.96
CA GLN A 756 -40.49 -67.28 16.98
C GLN A 756 -40.65 -68.80 16.85
N SER A 757 -40.78 -69.51 17.97
CA SER A 757 -41.02 -70.95 17.99
C SER A 757 -42.32 -71.33 17.27
N LEU A 758 -43.41 -70.58 17.51
CA LEU A 758 -44.69 -70.79 16.82
C LEU A 758 -44.57 -70.49 15.32
N THR A 759 -43.86 -69.43 14.92
CA THR A 759 -43.62 -69.10 13.51
C THR A 759 -42.86 -70.22 12.79
N SER A 760 -41.76 -70.74 13.36
CA SER A 760 -41.03 -71.85 12.76
C SER A 760 -41.88 -73.11 12.60
N ARG A 761 -42.68 -73.43 13.61
CA ARG A 761 -43.63 -74.56 13.54
C ARG A 761 -44.66 -74.37 12.43
N LEU A 762 -45.18 -73.16 12.27
CA LEU A 762 -46.12 -72.82 11.20
C LEU A 762 -45.47 -72.94 9.83
N THR A 763 -44.29 -72.36 9.61
CA THR A 763 -43.55 -72.46 8.35
C THR A 763 -43.23 -73.91 7.98
N ASN A 764 -42.84 -74.74 8.95
CA ASN A 764 -42.62 -76.17 8.71
C ASN A 764 -43.92 -76.88 8.30
N ALA A 765 -45.03 -76.59 8.97
CA ALA A 765 -46.34 -77.13 8.60
C ALA A 765 -46.79 -76.66 7.20
N GLU A 766 -46.57 -75.39 6.85
CA GLU A 766 -46.83 -74.85 5.51
C GLU A 766 -45.99 -75.55 4.44
N ASN A 767 -44.70 -75.79 4.71
CA ASN A 767 -43.81 -76.51 3.80
C ASN A 767 -44.22 -77.98 3.63
N GLU A 768 -44.58 -78.67 4.71
CA GLU A 768 -45.12 -80.04 4.66
C GLU A 768 -46.40 -80.09 3.82
N ILE A 769 -47.32 -79.14 4.04
CA ILE A 769 -48.56 -79.02 3.25
C ILE A 769 -48.24 -78.79 1.78
N ASN A 770 -47.31 -77.88 1.46
CA ASN A 770 -46.92 -77.59 0.07
C ASN A 770 -46.23 -78.78 -0.58
N TYR A 771 -45.36 -79.51 0.14
CA TYR A 771 -44.75 -80.73 -0.35
C TYR A 771 -45.80 -81.81 -0.62
N ILE A 772 -46.76 -82.00 0.29
CA ILE A 772 -47.88 -82.92 0.07
C ILE A 772 -48.66 -82.50 -1.16
N LYS A 773 -49.03 -81.22 -1.31
CA LYS A 773 -49.76 -80.73 -2.49
C LYS A 773 -48.99 -80.94 -3.79
N ALA A 774 -47.68 -80.72 -3.80
CA ALA A 774 -46.84 -80.87 -5.00
C ALA A 774 -46.61 -82.33 -5.41
N ASN A 775 -46.63 -83.26 -4.45
CA ASN A 775 -46.40 -84.69 -4.68
C ASN A 775 -47.68 -85.52 -4.59
N TYR A 776 -48.83 -84.89 -4.39
CA TYR A 776 -50.12 -85.56 -4.37
C TYR A 776 -50.50 -85.97 -5.79
N VAL A 777 -50.57 -87.28 -6.01
CA VAL A 777 -51.09 -87.86 -7.25
C VAL A 777 -52.50 -88.36 -6.98
N GLU A 778 -53.47 -87.78 -7.68
CA GLU A 778 -54.86 -88.22 -7.60
C GLU A 778 -55.09 -89.37 -8.58
N GLY A 779 -55.53 -90.51 -8.06
CA GLY A 779 -55.90 -91.68 -8.84
C GLY A 779 -57.40 -91.71 -9.12
N ARG A 780 -57.81 -91.92 -10.38
CA ARG A 780 -59.22 -92.15 -10.72
C ARG A 780 -59.38 -93.45 -11.49
N THR A 781 -60.35 -94.26 -11.08
CA THR A 781 -60.63 -95.55 -11.71
C THR A 781 -61.70 -95.43 -12.78
N PHE A 782 -61.48 -96.04 -13.94
CA PHE A 782 -62.38 -96.12 -15.07
C PHE A 782 -62.69 -97.59 -15.42
N PRO A 783 -63.93 -97.93 -15.81
CA PRO A 783 -64.26 -99.26 -16.30
C PRO A 783 -63.60 -99.53 -17.67
N ALA A 784 -63.29 -100.80 -17.98
CA ALA A 784 -62.61 -101.20 -19.23
C ALA A 784 -63.25 -100.66 -20.52
N SER A 785 -64.57 -100.49 -20.54
CA SER A 785 -65.28 -99.93 -21.71
C SER A 785 -64.96 -98.45 -21.99
N GLN A 786 -64.25 -97.77 -21.10
CA GLN A 786 -63.94 -96.34 -21.15
C GLN A 786 -62.44 -96.04 -21.27
N GLU A 787 -61.63 -97.00 -21.73
CA GLU A 787 -60.18 -96.85 -21.86
C GLU A 787 -59.76 -95.61 -22.68
N ALA A 788 -60.48 -95.28 -23.75
CA ALA A 788 -60.21 -94.06 -24.52
C ALA A 788 -60.42 -92.77 -23.70
N GLN A 789 -61.42 -92.76 -22.81
CA GLN A 789 -61.70 -91.61 -21.94
C GLN A 789 -60.71 -91.53 -20.78
N ALA A 790 -60.26 -92.67 -20.26
CA ALA A 790 -59.19 -92.76 -19.27
C ALA A 790 -57.89 -92.16 -19.84
N ASN A 791 -57.52 -92.54 -21.07
CA ASN A 791 -56.32 -92.02 -21.74
C ASN A 791 -56.42 -90.51 -22.01
N SER A 792 -57.58 -90.00 -22.47
CA SER A 792 -57.75 -88.56 -22.64
C SER A 792 -57.66 -87.81 -21.31
N TRP A 793 -58.27 -88.33 -20.24
CA TRP A 793 -58.24 -87.69 -18.93
C TRP A 793 -56.83 -87.66 -18.32
N GLU A 794 -56.08 -88.76 -18.44
CA GLU A 794 -54.68 -88.81 -17.98
C GLU A 794 -53.79 -87.85 -18.79
N ASN A 795 -53.98 -87.76 -20.11
CA ASN A 795 -53.26 -86.80 -20.96
C ASN A 795 -53.60 -85.34 -20.64
N GLU A 796 -54.87 -85.04 -20.32
CA GLU A 796 -55.31 -83.70 -19.91
C GLU A 796 -54.87 -83.36 -18.48
N ASN A 797 -54.53 -84.37 -17.65
CA ASN A 797 -54.15 -84.21 -16.26
C ASN A 797 -52.83 -84.94 -15.94
N PRO A 798 -51.68 -84.45 -16.44
CA PRO A 798 -50.41 -85.18 -16.46
C PRO A 798 -49.77 -85.48 -15.08
N GLN A 799 -50.40 -85.06 -13.97
CA GLN A 799 -49.98 -85.39 -12.59
C GLN A 799 -50.98 -86.32 -11.86
N ARG A 800 -51.92 -86.91 -12.59
CA ARG A 800 -52.94 -87.83 -12.09
C ARG A 800 -52.79 -89.17 -12.79
N ILE A 801 -53.24 -90.25 -12.14
CA ILE A 801 -53.13 -91.60 -12.70
C ILE A 801 -54.52 -92.16 -12.96
N ALA A 802 -54.75 -92.65 -14.18
CA ALA A 802 -55.97 -93.37 -14.51
C ALA A 802 -55.78 -94.87 -14.24
N PHE A 803 -56.68 -95.48 -13.48
CA PHE A 803 -56.69 -96.94 -13.27
C PHE A 803 -57.81 -97.55 -14.10
N ILE A 804 -57.52 -98.52 -14.96
CA ILE A 804 -58.55 -99.23 -15.73
C ILE A 804 -58.84 -100.57 -15.07
N THR A 805 -60.09 -100.78 -14.64
CA THR A 805 -60.54 -102.10 -14.15
C THR A 805 -60.81 -103.02 -15.31
N LYS A 806 -60.02 -104.10 -15.43
CA LYS A 806 -60.21 -105.18 -16.40
C LYS A 806 -61.40 -106.06 -16.08
#